data_AF-A0A423TB23-F1
#
_entry.id   AF-A0A423TB23-F1
#
_cell.length_a   1.000
_cell.length_b   1.000
_cell.length_c   1.000
_cell.angle_alpha   90.00
_cell.angle_beta   90.00
_cell.angle_gamma   90.00
#
_symmetry.space_group_name_H-M   'P 1'
#
loop_
_entity.id
_entity.type
_entity.pdbx_description
1 polymer ?
#
loop_
_entity_poly.entity_id
_entity_poly.type
_entity_poly.pdbx_seq_one_letter_code
_entity_poly.pdbx_strand_id
1 'polypeptide(L)'
;MAVTHLCPNGVVHASSALHYLVLSYSTLVWWIQVQTSAEQNAAVNEAVTLARADKDKLQEQLQGTLDLQAHKLSDAQREIEMYQEQLHRHQENLQQTTAEFEEVKRALIEEKNEAVKQLSLEHELEMVAMKERWQEEDSSRQEELTSLTQKLKSLEEVLQRAESDRNELEKNFQERFEAHFQEEKDKIVQILEVSFSEREKKALESLKEQLTREHQEEVSRLLSEKEEALRCACEEVRVKLVAEWREVVDKQHKDLSEKHAADLAKCKEQWDQEKQAEIATKVAEIETRWREERDSEIERVRQQYKMELEGLRSRFRMMTTASMDKSPSETSLEKFERGEFMDLAAHEIALAKLREELLREKEAELEAVKLALQEQFAQAQKEELQKHEEMRKEERRRIEAEKQVVFNDAIKSVTQDKERVIEDLRLRVELLTDETEKLRRLMHNAATESSDQIMTALATENQSLKERCETLQKDIVRLENELLRAKRFSFVTERQHDLSMSFTDAGPAGAAGPITSSEDVKKLQQENQELRDKLSRSATSLVERGKISIHSCQPGEAVLLVWDDIHLHYRVLLEGNPHLHFLHTDAYVPLGLSKEPPHKMYCTAEVVSKEFCQAKKDENRFRVPKGTKFYRVMAKPWDSEDSSRRDGKKESQQASPTQ
;
A
#
# COMPACT_ATOMS: atom_id res chain seq x y z
N MET A 1 -160.90 59.99 54.17
CA MET A 1 -162.07 59.08 54.08
C MET A 1 -162.31 58.52 55.49
N ALA A 2 -163.50 58.46 56.07
CA ALA A 2 -164.78 59.12 55.76
C ALA A 2 -165.75 58.98 56.97
N VAL A 3 -166.65 59.97 57.21
CA VAL A 3 -168.10 59.81 57.60
C VAL A 3 -168.44 59.08 58.94
N THR A 4 -169.31 59.52 59.88
CA THR A 4 -170.14 60.75 60.14
C THR A 4 -170.75 60.75 61.58
N HIS A 5 -171.15 61.95 62.07
CA HIS A 5 -172.44 62.39 62.73
C HIS A 5 -173.56 61.38 63.16
N LEU A 6 -174.58 61.66 64.03
CA LEU A 6 -174.99 62.78 64.93
C LEU A 6 -176.23 62.40 65.83
N CYS A 7 -176.29 62.85 67.11
CA CYS A 7 -177.47 63.37 67.87
C CYS A 7 -178.83 62.56 67.96
N PRO A 8 -179.98 63.12 68.46
CA PRO A 8 -180.26 63.43 69.89
C PRO A 8 -181.70 63.14 70.43
N ASN A 9 -181.96 63.51 71.71
CA ASN A 9 -183.28 63.78 72.39
C ASN A 9 -184.24 62.59 72.68
N GLY A 10 -185.12 62.60 73.72
CA GLY A 10 -185.24 63.48 74.90
C GLY A 10 -186.66 63.54 75.52
N VAL A 11 -186.79 63.78 76.85
CA VAL A 11 -187.97 64.32 77.60
C VAL A 11 -189.27 63.46 77.63
N VAL A 12 -189.95 63.08 78.74
CA VAL A 12 -189.78 63.10 80.24
C VAL A 12 -190.40 61.78 80.82
N HIS A 13 -191.15 61.53 81.91
CA HIS A 13 -191.80 62.16 83.11
C HIS A 13 -192.24 60.98 84.07
N ALA A 14 -192.81 61.03 85.29
CA ALA A 14 -193.17 62.02 86.35
C ALA A 14 -193.56 61.28 87.68
N SER A 15 -194.10 62.01 88.69
CA SER A 15 -194.95 61.56 89.83
C SER A 15 -194.34 61.07 91.17
N SER A 16 -194.21 62.03 92.09
CA SER A 16 -194.64 62.02 93.52
C SER A 16 -193.97 61.17 94.62
N ALA A 17 -193.74 61.87 95.75
CA ALA A 17 -193.76 61.39 97.16
C ALA A 17 -192.70 60.40 97.69
N LEU A 18 -191.43 60.84 97.86
CA LEU A 18 -190.52 60.41 98.97
C LEU A 18 -189.21 61.25 99.03
N HIS A 19 -189.31 62.58 99.05
CA HIS A 19 -188.22 63.46 98.55
C HIS A 19 -187.24 64.05 99.59
N TYR A 20 -187.29 63.66 100.87
CA TYR A 20 -186.63 64.42 101.97
C TYR A 20 -185.31 63.85 102.52
N LEU A 21 -184.73 62.79 101.94
CA LEU A 21 -183.53 62.12 102.48
C LEU A 21 -182.36 61.88 101.48
N VAL A 22 -182.56 62.10 100.18
CA VAL A 22 -181.57 61.72 99.14
C VAL A 22 -180.58 62.86 98.79
N LEU A 23 -180.99 64.13 98.96
CA LEU A 23 -180.25 65.31 98.48
C LEU A 23 -178.95 65.61 99.25
N SER A 24 -178.67 64.93 100.36
CA SER A 24 -177.41 65.04 101.11
C SER A 24 -176.29 64.15 100.52
N TYR A 25 -176.64 62.97 100.00
CA TYR A 25 -175.64 62.00 99.52
C TYR A 25 -175.18 62.27 98.08
N SER A 26 -176.09 62.73 97.20
CA SER A 26 -175.76 62.89 95.77
C SER A 26 -174.72 63.96 95.48
N THR A 27 -174.66 65.01 96.29
CA THR A 27 -173.68 66.09 96.17
C THR A 27 -172.29 65.65 96.64
N LEU A 28 -172.23 64.90 97.74
CA LEU A 28 -170.97 64.37 98.27
C LEU A 28 -170.33 63.37 97.30
N VAL A 29 -171.12 62.44 96.74
CA VAL A 29 -170.64 61.46 95.75
C VAL A 29 -170.13 62.15 94.48
N TRP A 30 -170.83 63.16 93.95
CA TRP A 30 -170.37 63.89 92.77
C TRP A 30 -169.06 64.63 93.02
N TRP A 31 -168.90 65.25 94.19
CA TRP A 31 -167.67 65.97 94.55
C TRP A 31 -166.46 65.03 94.68
N ILE A 32 -166.64 63.88 95.34
CA ILE A 32 -165.60 62.84 95.45
C ILE A 32 -165.24 62.25 94.07
N GLN A 33 -166.23 62.03 93.19
CA GLN A 33 -166.00 61.54 91.82
C GLN A 33 -165.19 62.53 90.97
N VAL A 34 -165.47 63.84 91.10
CA VAL A 34 -164.72 64.89 90.39
C VAL A 34 -163.29 64.98 90.91
N GLN A 35 -163.09 64.95 92.24
CA GLN A 35 -161.76 65.08 92.83
C GLN A 35 -160.87 63.85 92.54
N THR A 36 -161.38 62.63 92.70
CA THR A 36 -160.62 61.41 92.34
C THR A 36 -160.28 61.33 90.85
N SER A 37 -161.15 61.83 89.97
CA SER A 37 -160.83 61.97 88.54
C SER A 37 -159.75 63.02 88.29
N ALA A 38 -159.75 64.14 89.01
CA ALA A 38 -158.69 65.15 88.91
C ALA A 38 -157.32 64.59 89.37
N GLU A 39 -157.29 63.86 90.49
CA GLU A 39 -156.08 63.22 91.04
C GLU A 39 -155.54 62.13 90.10
N GLN A 40 -156.40 61.30 89.50
CA GLN A 40 -155.99 60.33 88.46
C GLN A 40 -155.42 61.03 87.21
N ASN A 41 -156.05 62.10 86.73
CA ASN A 41 -155.55 62.86 85.59
C ASN A 41 -154.22 63.57 85.90
N ALA A 42 -153.99 64.01 87.15
CA ALA A 42 -152.69 64.56 87.57
C ALA A 42 -151.60 63.48 87.52
N ALA A 43 -151.81 62.32 88.14
CA ALA A 43 -150.85 61.22 88.16
C ALA A 43 -150.53 60.66 86.75
N VAL A 44 -151.52 60.59 85.86
CA VAL A 44 -151.31 60.19 84.46
C VAL A 44 -150.47 61.23 83.70
N ASN A 45 -150.71 62.53 83.90
CA ASN A 45 -149.89 63.57 83.27
C ASN A 45 -148.46 63.56 83.80
N GLU A 46 -148.25 63.37 85.11
CA GLU A 46 -146.92 63.25 85.72
C GLU A 46 -146.15 62.06 85.14
N ALA A 47 -146.78 60.87 85.08
CA ALA A 47 -146.20 59.69 84.45
C ALA A 47 -145.87 59.89 82.97
N VAL A 48 -146.71 60.62 82.21
CA VAL A 48 -146.45 60.98 80.81
C VAL A 48 -145.29 61.98 80.69
N THR A 49 -145.10 62.91 81.63
CA THR A 49 -143.93 63.81 81.63
C THR A 49 -142.63 63.08 81.98
N LEU A 50 -142.67 62.14 82.93
CA LEU A 50 -141.53 61.28 83.27
C LEU A 50 -141.14 60.38 82.09
N ALA A 51 -142.11 59.71 81.46
CA ALA A 51 -141.86 58.88 80.28
C ALA A 51 -141.33 59.67 79.07
N ARG A 52 -141.66 60.96 78.95
CA ARG A 52 -141.04 61.86 77.95
C ARG A 52 -139.61 62.21 78.32
N ALA A 53 -139.35 62.60 79.57
CA ALA A 53 -138.01 62.94 80.03
C ALA A 53 -137.04 61.74 79.90
N ASP A 54 -137.47 60.53 80.27
CA ASP A 54 -136.68 59.31 80.10
C ASP A 54 -136.48 58.95 78.61
N LYS A 55 -137.51 59.10 77.76
CA LYS A 55 -137.37 58.92 76.31
C LYS A 55 -136.35 59.90 75.72
N ASP A 56 -136.45 61.18 76.05
CA ASP A 56 -135.60 62.22 75.46
C ASP A 56 -134.15 62.08 75.97
N LYS A 57 -133.96 61.66 77.22
CA LYS A 57 -132.65 61.27 77.78
C LYS A 57 -132.06 60.02 77.14
N LEU A 58 -132.89 59.01 76.82
CA LEU A 58 -132.46 57.83 76.06
C LEU A 58 -132.09 58.22 74.62
N GLN A 59 -132.82 59.17 74.02
CA GLN A 59 -132.57 59.69 72.68
C GLN A 59 -131.26 60.51 72.63
N GLU A 60 -130.96 61.30 73.67
CA GLU A 60 -129.67 61.97 73.86
C GLU A 60 -128.51 60.96 74.04
N GLN A 61 -128.72 59.87 74.80
CA GLN A 61 -127.73 58.80 74.91
C GLN A 61 -127.51 58.04 73.60
N LEU A 62 -128.56 57.79 72.81
CA LEU A 62 -128.41 57.22 71.45
C LEU A 62 -127.68 58.20 70.52
N GLN A 63 -127.96 59.50 70.59
CA GLN A 63 -127.26 60.50 69.77
C GLN A 63 -125.78 60.58 70.14
N GLY A 64 -125.43 60.74 71.43
CA GLY A 64 -124.04 60.80 71.86
C GLY A 64 -123.24 59.52 71.61
N THR A 65 -123.89 58.35 71.61
CA THR A 65 -123.24 57.10 71.18
C THR A 65 -123.12 56.97 69.67
N LEU A 66 -124.08 57.46 68.89
CA LEU A 66 -123.98 57.55 67.43
C LEU A 66 -122.83 58.49 67.00
N ASP A 67 -122.75 59.68 67.60
CA ASP A 67 -121.72 60.67 67.31
C ASP A 67 -120.31 60.15 67.68
N LEU A 68 -120.19 59.42 68.80
CA LEU A 68 -118.94 58.75 69.18
C LEU A 68 -118.53 57.65 68.19
N GLN A 69 -119.48 56.90 67.62
CA GLN A 69 -119.18 55.90 66.59
C GLN A 69 -118.86 56.56 65.24
N ALA A 70 -119.50 57.68 64.90
CA ALA A 70 -119.17 58.48 63.72
C ALA A 70 -117.74 59.05 63.81
N HIS A 71 -117.33 59.56 64.97
CA HIS A 71 -115.94 59.97 65.20
C HIS A 71 -114.95 58.81 65.05
N LYS A 72 -115.21 57.66 65.69
CA LYS A 72 -114.35 56.47 65.54
C LYS A 72 -114.25 55.99 64.10
N LEU A 73 -115.32 56.08 63.33
CA LEU A 73 -115.34 55.73 61.91
C LEU A 73 -114.54 56.75 61.07
N SER A 74 -114.62 58.04 61.41
CA SER A 74 -113.82 59.09 60.78
C SER A 74 -112.31 58.97 61.08
N ASP A 75 -111.95 58.61 62.32
CA ASP A 75 -110.55 58.38 62.70
C ASP A 75 -110.00 57.10 62.07
N ALA A 76 -110.79 56.01 62.01
CA ALA A 76 -110.41 54.80 61.30
C ALA A 76 -110.29 55.02 59.78
N GLN A 77 -111.12 55.87 59.18
CA GLN A 77 -110.98 56.29 57.78
C GLN A 77 -109.66 57.04 57.57
N ARG A 78 -109.32 58.00 58.44
CA ARG A 78 -108.04 58.72 58.39
C ARG A 78 -106.84 57.79 58.59
N GLU A 79 -106.96 56.76 59.43
CA GLU A 79 -105.89 55.76 59.61
C GLU A 79 -105.72 54.90 58.34
N ILE A 80 -106.83 54.49 57.70
CA ILE A 80 -106.82 53.79 56.41
C ILE A 80 -106.19 54.67 55.31
N GLU A 81 -106.54 55.96 55.24
CA GLU A 81 -105.92 56.93 54.31
C GLU A 81 -104.41 57.04 54.52
N MET A 82 -103.93 57.13 55.77
CA MET A 82 -102.50 57.13 56.08
C MET A 82 -101.81 55.82 55.66
N TYR A 83 -102.41 54.65 55.88
CA TYR A 83 -101.84 53.39 55.43
C TYR A 83 -101.86 53.24 53.90
N GLN A 84 -102.87 53.80 53.22
CA GLN A 84 -102.91 53.85 51.75
C GLN A 84 -101.80 54.76 51.19
N GLU A 85 -101.58 55.94 51.79
CA GLU A 85 -100.45 56.80 51.42
C GLU A 85 -99.09 56.12 51.70
N GLN A 86 -98.92 55.46 52.84
CA GLN A 86 -97.68 54.72 53.15
C GLN A 86 -97.45 53.59 52.14
N LEU A 87 -98.49 52.81 51.81
CA LEU A 87 -98.41 51.75 50.81
C LEU A 87 -98.06 52.30 49.43
N HIS A 88 -98.66 53.43 49.02
CA HIS A 88 -98.36 54.11 47.75
C HIS A 88 -96.89 54.54 47.69
N ARG A 89 -96.40 55.24 48.72
CA ARG A 89 -94.98 55.66 48.83
C ARG A 89 -94.02 54.47 48.83
N HIS A 90 -94.38 53.35 49.46
CA HIS A 90 -93.58 52.12 49.42
C HIS A 90 -93.60 51.46 48.04
N GLN A 91 -94.71 51.51 47.30
CA GLN A 91 -94.79 51.03 45.92
C GLN A 91 -94.00 51.93 44.96
N GLU A 92 -94.05 53.25 45.12
CA GLU A 92 -93.25 54.22 44.36
C GLU A 92 -91.74 53.99 44.61
N ASN A 93 -91.32 53.89 45.88
CA ASN A 93 -89.93 53.59 46.23
C ASN A 93 -89.46 52.23 45.66
N LEU A 94 -90.34 51.22 45.59
CA LEU A 94 -90.02 49.92 44.98
C LEU A 94 -89.92 50.02 43.45
N GLN A 95 -90.77 50.79 42.80
CA GLN A 95 -90.70 51.06 41.36
C GLN A 95 -89.45 51.87 41.00
N GLN A 96 -89.09 52.87 41.80
CA GLN A 96 -87.85 53.63 41.64
C GLN A 96 -86.62 52.73 41.81
N THR A 97 -86.50 52.01 42.92
CA THR A 97 -85.32 51.16 43.18
C THR A 97 -85.18 49.99 42.20
N THR A 98 -86.29 49.48 41.64
CA THR A 98 -86.22 48.48 40.55
C THR A 98 -85.85 49.09 39.20
N ALA A 99 -86.26 50.33 38.91
CA ALA A 99 -85.80 51.07 37.73
C ALA A 99 -84.30 51.41 37.81
N GLU A 100 -83.82 51.89 38.96
CA GLU A 100 -82.40 52.14 39.27
C GLU A 100 -81.58 50.85 39.13
N PHE A 101 -82.08 49.71 39.64
CA PHE A 101 -81.41 48.42 39.49
C PHE A 101 -81.31 47.98 38.01
N GLU A 102 -82.38 48.10 37.22
CA GLU A 102 -82.36 47.80 35.79
C GLU A 102 -81.56 48.82 34.97
N GLU A 103 -81.27 50.01 35.49
CA GLU A 103 -80.31 50.97 34.91
C GLU A 103 -78.86 50.58 35.19
N VAL A 104 -78.50 50.32 36.46
CA VAL A 104 -77.17 49.82 36.84
C VAL A 104 -76.84 48.51 36.11
N LYS A 105 -77.82 47.61 35.99
CA LYS A 105 -77.69 46.35 35.24
C LYS A 105 -77.49 46.56 33.73
N ARG A 106 -78.12 47.58 33.13
CA ARG A 106 -77.85 47.95 31.72
C ARG A 106 -76.44 48.51 31.56
N ALA A 107 -76.02 49.44 32.42
CA ALA A 107 -74.68 50.01 32.39
C ALA A 107 -73.59 48.92 32.55
N LEU A 108 -73.76 47.98 33.48
CA LEU A 108 -72.82 46.87 33.69
C LEU A 108 -72.77 45.88 32.50
N ILE A 109 -73.89 45.70 31.78
CA ILE A 109 -73.91 44.92 30.53
C ILE A 109 -73.18 45.68 29.41
N GLU A 110 -73.34 47.00 29.33
CA GLU A 110 -72.68 47.85 28.34
C GLU A 110 -71.16 47.90 28.57
N GLU A 111 -70.71 48.20 29.80
CA GLU A 111 -69.32 48.15 30.24
C GLU A 111 -68.67 46.78 29.93
N LYS A 112 -69.36 45.69 30.28
CA LYS A 112 -68.89 44.33 29.96
C LYS A 112 -68.76 44.12 28.45
N ASN A 113 -69.71 44.60 27.65
CA ASN A 113 -69.66 44.47 26.20
C ASN A 113 -68.55 45.33 25.58
N GLU A 114 -68.21 46.47 26.17
CA GLU A 114 -67.06 47.28 25.74
C GLU A 114 -65.72 46.62 26.12
N ALA A 115 -65.58 46.11 27.34
CA ALA A 115 -64.39 45.34 27.75
C ALA A 115 -64.16 44.10 26.87
N VAL A 116 -65.24 43.38 26.49
CA VAL A 116 -65.14 42.25 25.55
C VAL A 116 -64.72 42.69 24.14
N LYS A 117 -65.20 43.84 23.64
CA LYS A 117 -64.74 44.40 22.35
C LYS A 117 -63.26 44.80 22.40
N GLN A 118 -62.82 45.44 23.49
CA GLN A 118 -61.43 45.85 23.69
C GLN A 118 -60.50 44.62 23.69
N LEU A 119 -60.79 43.61 24.51
CA LEU A 119 -60.01 42.37 24.56
C LEU A 119 -60.01 41.60 23.23
N SER A 120 -61.11 41.63 22.46
CA SER A 120 -61.16 41.05 21.11
C SER A 120 -60.24 41.79 20.14
N LEU A 121 -60.26 43.13 20.16
CA LEU A 121 -59.43 43.97 19.31
C LEU A 121 -57.94 43.86 19.67
N GLU A 122 -57.61 43.82 20.96
CA GLU A 122 -56.24 43.57 21.45
C GLU A 122 -55.73 42.20 20.96
N HIS A 123 -56.53 41.15 21.10
CA HIS A 123 -56.17 39.82 20.60
C HIS A 123 -56.01 39.77 19.07
N GLU A 124 -56.88 40.45 18.31
CA GLU A 124 -56.76 40.57 16.85
C GLU A 124 -55.45 41.30 16.45
N LEU A 125 -55.10 42.38 17.15
CA LEU A 125 -53.85 43.12 16.94
C LEU A 125 -52.61 42.29 17.32
N GLU A 126 -52.63 41.57 18.45
CA GLU A 126 -51.56 40.63 18.81
C GLU A 126 -51.38 39.54 17.75
N MET A 127 -52.47 38.97 17.24
CA MET A 127 -52.45 37.93 16.21
C MET A 127 -52.00 38.45 14.83
N VAL A 128 -52.17 39.74 14.53
CA VAL A 128 -51.54 40.39 13.36
C VAL A 128 -50.05 40.59 13.62
N ALA A 129 -49.67 41.18 14.76
CA ALA A 129 -48.28 41.44 15.11
C ALA A 129 -47.44 40.16 15.31
N MET A 130 -48.05 39.01 15.59
CA MET A 130 -47.37 37.70 15.52
C MET A 130 -47.15 37.23 14.08
N LYS A 131 -48.14 37.40 13.19
CA LYS A 131 -48.03 37.00 11.77
C LYS A 131 -46.97 37.83 11.03
N GLU A 132 -46.93 39.14 11.28
CA GLU A 132 -45.95 40.05 10.68
C GLU A 132 -44.52 39.65 11.11
N ARG A 133 -44.25 39.50 12.41
CA ARG A 133 -42.95 39.01 12.91
C ARG A 133 -42.59 37.62 12.37
N TRP A 134 -43.56 36.72 12.22
CA TRP A 134 -43.31 35.39 11.64
C TRP A 134 -42.96 35.47 10.14
N GLN A 135 -43.60 36.38 9.39
CA GLN A 135 -43.27 36.65 7.98
C GLN A 135 -41.91 37.35 7.83
N GLU A 136 -41.52 38.24 8.74
CA GLU A 136 -40.18 38.83 8.79
C GLU A 136 -39.10 37.76 9.08
N GLU A 137 -39.34 36.88 10.07
CA GLU A 137 -38.44 35.77 10.37
C GLU A 137 -38.31 34.78 9.18
N ASP A 138 -39.42 34.43 8.53
CA ASP A 138 -39.43 33.49 7.39
C ASP A 138 -38.72 34.11 6.16
N SER A 139 -38.97 35.40 5.88
CA SER A 139 -38.28 36.14 4.83
C SER A 139 -36.76 36.21 5.08
N SER A 140 -36.36 36.55 6.32
CA SER A 140 -34.96 36.60 6.73
C SER A 140 -34.26 35.23 6.59
N ARG A 141 -34.90 34.15 7.06
CA ARG A 141 -34.41 32.78 6.87
C ARG A 141 -34.30 32.41 5.39
N GLN A 142 -35.23 32.85 4.55
CA GLN A 142 -35.19 32.57 3.11
C GLN A 142 -34.08 33.36 2.40
N GLU A 143 -33.78 34.59 2.82
CA GLU A 143 -32.59 35.34 2.38
C GLU A 143 -31.29 34.64 2.81
N GLU A 144 -31.16 34.20 4.07
CA GLU A 144 -30.01 33.41 4.52
C GLU A 144 -29.84 32.12 3.71
N LEU A 145 -30.94 31.40 3.43
CA LEU A 145 -30.92 30.12 2.70
C LEU A 145 -30.52 30.32 1.23
N THR A 146 -30.97 31.40 0.57
CA THR A 146 -30.47 31.76 -0.77
C THR A 146 -28.99 32.17 -0.77
N SER A 147 -28.53 32.92 0.23
CA SER A 147 -27.11 33.28 0.42
C SER A 147 -26.23 32.04 0.61
N LEU A 148 -26.66 31.08 1.43
CA LEU A 148 -25.97 29.80 1.64
C LEU A 148 -25.98 28.93 0.37
N THR A 149 -27.10 28.90 -0.36
CA THR A 149 -27.21 28.20 -1.65
C THR A 149 -26.25 28.77 -2.70
N GLN A 150 -26.09 30.10 -2.75
CA GLN A 150 -25.13 30.74 -3.65
C GLN A 150 -23.67 30.45 -3.26
N LYS A 151 -23.37 30.44 -1.95
CA LYS A 151 -22.04 30.05 -1.44
C LYS A 151 -21.71 28.59 -1.78
N LEU A 152 -22.64 27.67 -1.59
CA LEU A 152 -22.48 26.25 -1.96
C LEU A 152 -22.12 26.10 -3.44
N LYS A 153 -22.89 26.72 -4.36
CA LYS A 153 -22.57 26.70 -5.80
C LYS A 153 -21.18 27.24 -6.12
N SER A 154 -20.75 28.32 -5.45
CA SER A 154 -19.40 28.86 -5.66
C SER A 154 -18.28 27.93 -5.16
N LEU A 155 -18.56 27.11 -4.14
CA LEU A 155 -17.63 26.10 -3.64
C LEU A 155 -17.63 24.84 -4.54
N GLU A 156 -18.79 24.44 -5.06
CA GLU A 156 -18.92 23.37 -6.06
C GLU A 156 -18.11 23.71 -7.33
N GLU A 157 -18.22 24.93 -7.85
CA GLU A 157 -17.39 25.39 -8.98
C GLU A 157 -15.88 25.36 -8.69
N VAL A 158 -15.46 25.74 -7.48
CA VAL A 158 -14.04 25.73 -7.09
C VAL A 158 -13.52 24.30 -6.92
N LEU A 159 -14.34 23.41 -6.35
CA LEU A 159 -14.01 21.99 -6.20
C LEU A 159 -13.91 21.31 -7.57
N GLN A 160 -14.85 21.56 -8.49
CA GLN A 160 -14.82 21.02 -9.84
C GLN A 160 -13.59 21.50 -10.65
N ARG A 161 -13.15 22.75 -10.47
CA ARG A 161 -11.89 23.26 -11.03
C ARG A 161 -10.69 22.52 -10.44
N ALA A 162 -10.61 22.40 -9.12
CA ALA A 162 -9.52 21.68 -8.45
C ALA A 162 -9.46 20.19 -8.84
N GLU A 163 -10.59 19.53 -9.07
CA GLU A 163 -10.65 18.17 -9.61
C GLU A 163 -10.12 18.09 -11.05
N SER A 164 -10.47 19.07 -11.90
CA SER A 164 -9.92 19.18 -13.27
C SER A 164 -8.40 19.35 -13.24
N ASP A 165 -7.90 20.28 -12.44
CA ASP A 165 -6.46 20.55 -12.28
C ASP A 165 -5.73 19.31 -11.74
N ARG A 166 -6.32 18.60 -10.78
CA ARG A 166 -5.80 17.32 -10.24
C ARG A 166 -5.70 16.24 -11.32
N ASN A 167 -6.76 16.08 -12.12
CA ASN A 167 -6.80 15.09 -13.21
C ASN A 167 -5.77 15.43 -14.30
N GLU A 168 -5.58 16.71 -14.62
CA GLU A 168 -4.58 17.16 -15.59
C GLU A 168 -3.15 16.98 -15.05
N LEU A 169 -2.90 17.26 -13.76
CA LEU A 169 -1.61 16.96 -13.10
C LEU A 169 -1.30 15.46 -13.06
N GLU A 170 -2.29 14.63 -12.73
CA GLU A 170 -2.18 13.17 -12.69
C GLU A 170 -1.85 12.61 -14.09
N LYS A 171 -2.54 13.09 -15.13
CA LYS A 171 -2.24 12.76 -16.53
C LYS A 171 -0.83 13.22 -16.94
N ASN A 172 -0.46 14.47 -16.65
CA ASN A 172 0.87 15.00 -16.99
C ASN A 172 2.00 14.26 -16.27
N PHE A 173 1.75 13.75 -15.05
CA PHE A 173 2.70 12.89 -14.34
C PHE A 173 2.81 11.53 -15.01
N GLN A 174 1.68 10.89 -15.35
CA GLN A 174 1.64 9.62 -16.07
C GLN A 174 2.42 9.69 -17.39
N GLU A 175 2.13 10.68 -18.24
CA GLU A 175 2.80 10.85 -19.55
C GLU A 175 4.31 11.08 -19.42
N ARG A 176 4.76 11.84 -18.40
CA ARG A 176 6.19 12.04 -18.11
C ARG A 176 6.87 10.78 -17.58
N PHE A 177 6.20 10.01 -16.73
CA PHE A 177 6.71 8.75 -16.20
C PHE A 177 6.84 7.71 -17.31
N GLU A 178 5.82 7.56 -18.17
CA GLU A 178 5.81 6.66 -19.32
C GLU A 178 6.96 7.00 -20.29
N ALA A 179 7.17 8.29 -20.58
CA ALA A 179 8.25 8.78 -21.44
C ALA A 179 9.65 8.50 -20.84
N HIS A 180 9.86 8.81 -19.56
CA HIS A 180 11.14 8.53 -18.88
C HIS A 180 11.42 7.02 -18.77
N PHE A 181 10.39 6.21 -18.50
CA PHE A 181 10.53 4.76 -18.44
C PHE A 181 10.91 4.17 -19.80
N GLN A 182 10.31 4.67 -20.88
CA GLN A 182 10.66 4.27 -22.24
C GLN A 182 12.08 4.74 -22.62
N GLU A 183 12.50 5.95 -22.22
CA GLU A 183 13.87 6.45 -22.44
C GLU A 183 14.92 5.57 -21.74
N GLU A 184 14.71 5.21 -20.47
CA GLU A 184 15.62 4.32 -19.73
C GLU A 184 15.63 2.89 -20.31
N LYS A 185 14.47 2.37 -20.72
CA LYS A 185 14.36 1.09 -21.41
C LYS A 185 15.15 1.09 -22.72
N ASP A 186 15.08 2.16 -23.51
CA ASP A 186 15.80 2.25 -24.79
C ASP A 186 17.32 2.43 -24.58
N LYS A 187 17.75 3.14 -23.52
CA LYS A 187 19.16 3.14 -23.08
C LYS A 187 19.64 1.74 -22.71
N ILE A 188 18.85 0.97 -21.95
CA ILE A 188 19.18 -0.41 -21.56
C ILE A 188 19.27 -1.32 -22.80
N VAL A 189 18.33 -1.21 -23.75
CA VAL A 189 18.37 -1.95 -25.02
C VAL A 189 19.64 -1.59 -25.80
N GLN A 190 19.96 -0.30 -25.96
CA GLN A 190 21.16 0.14 -26.69
C GLN A 190 22.45 -0.37 -26.04
N ILE A 191 22.56 -0.32 -24.70
CA ILE A 191 23.71 -0.87 -23.96
C ILE A 191 23.81 -2.39 -24.17
N LEU A 192 22.69 -3.10 -24.14
CA LEU A 192 22.67 -4.54 -24.40
C LEU A 192 23.09 -4.87 -25.84
N GLU A 193 22.52 -4.22 -26.85
CA GLU A 193 22.86 -4.39 -28.27
C GLU A 193 24.35 -4.17 -28.54
N VAL A 194 24.91 -3.05 -28.05
CA VAL A 194 26.35 -2.77 -28.15
C VAL A 194 27.16 -3.86 -27.45
N SER A 195 26.78 -4.27 -26.24
CA SER A 195 27.49 -5.33 -25.50
C SER A 195 27.43 -6.70 -26.18
N PHE A 196 26.34 -7.00 -26.90
CA PHE A 196 26.18 -8.24 -27.66
C PHE A 196 27.00 -8.20 -28.95
N SER A 197 26.92 -7.11 -29.71
CA SER A 197 27.72 -6.92 -30.93
C SER A 197 29.23 -6.93 -30.64
N GLU A 198 29.67 -6.32 -29.53
CA GLU A 198 31.06 -6.43 -29.08
C GLU A 198 31.47 -7.86 -28.73
N ARG A 199 30.61 -8.63 -28.04
CA ARG A 199 30.89 -10.02 -27.66
C ARG A 199 30.93 -10.94 -28.88
N GLU A 200 29.99 -10.77 -29.82
CA GLU A 200 29.98 -11.47 -31.10
C GLU A 200 31.22 -11.16 -31.92
N LYS A 201 31.58 -9.86 -32.06
CA LYS A 201 32.80 -9.44 -32.75
C LYS A 201 34.05 -10.05 -32.12
N LYS A 202 34.20 -9.97 -30.78
CA LYS A 202 35.35 -10.56 -30.06
C LYS A 202 35.41 -12.08 -30.20
N ALA A 203 34.26 -12.77 -30.25
CA ALA A 203 34.19 -14.21 -30.51
C ALA A 203 34.60 -14.56 -31.96
N LEU A 204 34.15 -13.78 -32.94
CA LEU A 204 34.55 -13.94 -34.36
C LEU A 204 36.02 -13.62 -34.59
N GLU A 205 36.57 -12.60 -33.93
CA GLU A 205 37.99 -12.26 -33.97
C GLU A 205 38.84 -13.38 -33.34
N SER A 206 38.46 -13.88 -32.16
CA SER A 206 39.12 -15.03 -31.50
C SER A 206 39.07 -16.31 -32.35
N LEU A 207 37.91 -16.66 -32.91
CA LEU A 207 37.74 -17.83 -33.79
C LEU A 207 38.57 -17.69 -35.08
N LYS A 208 38.66 -16.48 -35.64
CA LYS A 208 39.50 -16.18 -36.80
C LYS A 208 40.98 -16.32 -36.46
N GLU A 209 41.43 -15.79 -35.32
CA GLU A 209 42.81 -15.95 -34.85
C GLU A 209 43.17 -17.42 -34.65
N GLN A 210 42.30 -18.20 -33.99
CA GLN A 210 42.45 -19.64 -33.83
C GLN A 210 42.58 -20.35 -35.18
N LEU A 211 41.65 -20.11 -36.10
CA LEU A 211 41.67 -20.73 -37.43
C LEU A 211 42.92 -20.34 -38.24
N THR A 212 43.41 -19.10 -38.12
CA THR A 212 44.68 -18.71 -38.76
C THR A 212 45.90 -19.38 -38.12
N ARG A 213 45.87 -19.64 -36.81
CA ARG A 213 46.93 -20.36 -36.11
C ARG A 213 46.96 -21.83 -36.51
N GLU A 214 45.81 -22.51 -36.46
CA GLU A 214 45.66 -23.91 -36.91
C GLU A 214 46.08 -24.07 -38.38
N HIS A 215 45.74 -23.11 -39.25
CA HIS A 215 46.20 -23.12 -40.65
C HIS A 215 47.72 -22.91 -40.78
N GLN A 216 48.33 -22.02 -39.99
CA GLN A 216 49.78 -21.82 -39.98
C GLN A 216 50.54 -23.03 -39.44
N GLU A 217 50.01 -23.69 -38.40
CA GLU A 217 50.55 -24.93 -37.84
C GLU A 217 50.46 -26.08 -38.86
N GLU A 218 49.32 -26.24 -39.54
CA GLU A 218 49.12 -27.24 -40.60
C GLU A 218 50.06 -26.99 -41.80
N VAL A 219 50.18 -25.75 -42.27
CA VAL A 219 51.13 -25.39 -43.35
C VAL A 219 52.58 -25.67 -42.92
N SER A 220 52.94 -25.36 -41.67
CA SER A 220 54.28 -25.62 -41.14
C SER A 220 54.58 -27.12 -41.03
N ARG A 221 53.59 -27.92 -40.60
CA ARG A 221 53.67 -29.39 -40.58
C ARG A 221 53.90 -29.93 -41.98
N LEU A 222 53.04 -29.57 -42.94
CA LEU A 222 53.12 -30.04 -44.32
C LEU A 222 54.45 -29.64 -44.98
N LEU A 223 54.99 -28.45 -44.68
CA LEU A 223 56.32 -28.05 -45.13
C LEU A 223 57.41 -28.94 -44.53
N SER A 224 57.41 -29.19 -43.21
CA SER A 224 58.38 -30.11 -42.58
C SER A 224 58.30 -31.52 -43.17
N GLU A 225 57.09 -32.07 -43.34
CA GLU A 225 56.87 -33.38 -43.97
C GLU A 225 57.42 -33.45 -45.41
N LYS A 226 57.25 -32.37 -46.20
CA LYS A 226 57.84 -32.30 -47.55
C LYS A 226 59.36 -32.13 -47.52
N GLU A 227 59.91 -31.35 -46.61
CA GLU A 227 61.36 -31.22 -46.44
C GLU A 227 62.01 -32.52 -45.95
N GLU A 228 61.34 -33.27 -45.07
CA GLU A 228 61.78 -34.61 -44.63
C GLU A 228 61.69 -35.63 -45.78
N ALA A 229 60.58 -35.68 -46.51
CA ALA A 229 60.43 -36.55 -47.67
C ALA A 229 61.49 -36.23 -48.76
N LEU A 230 61.77 -34.96 -49.02
CA LEU A 230 62.84 -34.54 -49.94
C LEU A 230 64.22 -34.90 -49.42
N ARG A 231 64.50 -34.73 -48.12
CA ARG A 231 65.78 -35.16 -47.51
C ARG A 231 65.97 -36.67 -47.63
N CYS A 232 64.95 -37.47 -47.34
CA CYS A 232 64.98 -38.93 -47.49
C CYS A 232 65.20 -39.35 -48.96
N ALA A 233 64.49 -38.74 -49.92
CA ALA A 233 64.66 -39.03 -51.33
C ALA A 233 66.07 -38.66 -51.85
N CYS A 234 66.60 -37.51 -51.44
CA CYS A 234 67.97 -37.10 -51.76
C CYS A 234 69.01 -38.05 -51.14
N GLU A 235 68.80 -38.50 -49.90
CA GLU A 235 69.69 -39.45 -49.22
C GLU A 235 69.63 -40.84 -49.87
N GLU A 236 68.45 -41.33 -50.26
CA GLU A 236 68.31 -42.55 -51.06
C GLU A 236 69.09 -42.48 -52.37
N VAL A 237 68.96 -41.39 -53.12
CA VAL A 237 69.71 -41.19 -54.38
C VAL A 237 71.21 -41.10 -54.11
N ARG A 238 71.62 -40.42 -53.04
CA ARG A 238 73.04 -40.35 -52.61
C ARG A 238 73.59 -41.74 -52.27
N VAL A 239 72.83 -42.57 -51.54
CA VAL A 239 73.22 -43.94 -51.17
C VAL A 239 73.30 -44.85 -52.40
N LYS A 240 72.32 -44.78 -53.31
CA LYS A 240 72.34 -45.53 -54.59
C LYS A 240 73.57 -45.16 -55.42
N LEU A 241 73.81 -43.87 -55.63
CA LEU A 241 74.96 -43.35 -56.37
C LEU A 241 76.30 -43.75 -55.72
N VAL A 242 76.41 -43.70 -54.38
CA VAL A 242 77.62 -44.16 -53.65
C VAL A 242 77.82 -45.68 -53.77
N ALA A 243 76.75 -46.48 -53.84
CA ALA A 243 76.85 -47.92 -54.07
C ALA A 243 77.31 -48.23 -55.51
N GLU A 244 76.76 -47.54 -56.52
CA GLU A 244 77.16 -47.65 -57.92
C GLU A 244 78.64 -47.27 -58.11
N TRP A 245 79.08 -46.12 -57.57
CA TRP A 245 80.49 -45.73 -57.60
C TRP A 245 81.40 -46.72 -56.87
N ARG A 246 80.95 -47.28 -55.74
CA ARG A 246 81.70 -48.34 -55.04
C ARG A 246 81.85 -49.58 -55.93
N GLU A 247 80.79 -50.05 -56.57
CA GLU A 247 80.85 -51.22 -57.45
C GLU A 247 81.79 -50.97 -58.66
N VAL A 248 81.79 -49.77 -59.22
CA VAL A 248 82.74 -49.37 -60.28
C VAL A 248 84.19 -49.35 -59.76
N VAL A 249 84.43 -48.79 -58.58
CA VAL A 249 85.78 -48.76 -57.96
C VAL A 249 86.26 -50.16 -57.58
N ASP A 250 85.40 -51.01 -57.02
CA ASP A 250 85.73 -52.39 -56.64
C ASP A 250 86.02 -53.24 -57.88
N LYS A 251 85.28 -53.05 -58.99
CA LYS A 251 85.60 -53.63 -60.31
C LYS A 251 86.95 -53.15 -60.83
N GLN A 252 87.21 -51.84 -60.85
CA GLN A 252 88.49 -51.29 -61.30
C GLN A 252 89.67 -51.80 -60.44
N HIS A 253 89.48 -51.89 -59.13
CA HIS A 253 90.50 -52.42 -58.22
C HIS A 253 90.74 -53.93 -58.45
N LYS A 254 89.68 -54.70 -58.69
CA LYS A 254 89.79 -56.11 -59.09
C LYS A 254 90.52 -56.26 -60.44
N ASP A 255 90.12 -55.53 -61.48
CA ASP A 255 90.76 -55.55 -62.80
C ASP A 255 92.24 -55.19 -62.73
N LEU A 256 92.61 -54.21 -61.89
CA LEU A 256 94.00 -53.83 -61.63
C LEU A 256 94.75 -54.92 -60.86
N SER A 257 94.12 -55.54 -59.86
CA SER A 257 94.69 -56.66 -59.10
C SER A 257 94.94 -57.88 -59.98
N GLU A 258 94.00 -58.23 -60.86
CA GLU A 258 94.15 -59.33 -61.82
C GLU A 258 95.23 -59.04 -62.88
N LYS A 259 95.33 -57.79 -63.38
CA LYS A 259 96.45 -57.36 -64.24
C LYS A 259 97.79 -57.45 -63.52
N HIS A 260 97.90 -56.89 -62.31
CA HIS A 260 99.12 -57.00 -61.50
C HIS A 260 99.50 -58.45 -61.21
N ALA A 261 98.52 -59.33 -60.93
CA ALA A 261 98.78 -60.76 -60.74
C ALA A 261 99.28 -61.43 -62.03
N ALA A 262 98.72 -61.09 -63.19
CA ALA A 262 99.16 -61.59 -64.49
C ALA A 262 100.56 -61.08 -64.87
N ASP A 263 100.85 -59.80 -64.66
CA ASP A 263 102.18 -59.22 -64.89
C ASP A 263 103.23 -59.85 -63.96
N LEU A 264 102.89 -60.06 -62.68
CA LEU A 264 103.78 -60.68 -61.69
C LEU A 264 103.99 -62.18 -61.99
N ALA A 265 102.98 -62.88 -62.51
CA ALA A 265 103.12 -64.24 -63.04
C ALA A 265 104.04 -64.28 -64.28
N LYS A 266 103.87 -63.34 -65.21
CA LYS A 266 104.70 -63.21 -66.42
C LYS A 266 106.16 -62.88 -66.08
N CYS A 267 106.41 -61.97 -65.14
CA CYS A 267 107.75 -61.66 -64.67
C CYS A 267 108.41 -62.86 -63.94
N LYS A 268 107.63 -63.67 -63.22
CA LYS A 268 108.12 -64.95 -62.67
C LYS A 268 108.47 -65.93 -63.77
N GLU A 269 107.59 -66.12 -64.74
CA GLU A 269 107.83 -67.02 -65.88
C GLU A 269 109.09 -66.61 -66.66
N GLN A 270 109.28 -65.31 -66.91
CA GLN A 270 110.50 -64.79 -67.55
C GLN A 270 111.74 -65.05 -66.69
N TRP A 271 111.67 -64.83 -65.38
CA TRP A 271 112.79 -65.12 -64.47
C TRP A 271 113.10 -66.63 -64.37
N ASP A 272 112.08 -67.48 -64.35
CA ASP A 272 112.22 -68.94 -64.37
C ASP A 272 112.80 -69.42 -65.70
N GLN A 273 112.41 -68.83 -66.84
CA GLN A 273 113.00 -69.09 -68.16
C GLN A 273 114.47 -68.63 -68.23
N GLU A 274 114.79 -67.43 -67.73
CA GLU A 274 116.17 -66.93 -67.62
C GLU A 274 117.03 -67.83 -66.71
N LYS A 275 116.49 -68.31 -65.58
CA LYS A 275 117.18 -69.21 -64.67
C LYS A 275 117.35 -70.61 -65.23
N GLN A 276 116.35 -71.13 -65.94
CA GLN A 276 116.49 -72.40 -66.67
C GLN A 276 117.52 -72.28 -67.80
N ALA A 277 117.58 -71.15 -68.51
CA ALA A 277 118.63 -70.87 -69.49
C ALA A 277 120.02 -70.77 -68.85
N GLU A 278 120.17 -70.07 -67.72
CA GLU A 278 121.44 -69.98 -66.97
C GLU A 278 121.89 -71.34 -66.41
N ILE A 279 120.95 -72.18 -65.97
CA ILE A 279 121.23 -73.56 -65.56
C ILE A 279 121.62 -74.40 -66.78
N ALA A 280 120.92 -74.27 -67.91
CA ALA A 280 121.22 -75.00 -69.13
C ALA A 280 122.60 -74.63 -69.72
N THR A 281 122.99 -73.35 -69.71
CA THR A 281 124.34 -72.94 -70.13
C THR A 281 125.41 -73.46 -69.16
N LYS A 282 125.17 -73.43 -67.85
CA LYS A 282 126.09 -74.02 -66.85
C LYS A 282 126.21 -75.54 -66.97
N VAL A 283 125.11 -76.24 -67.25
CA VAL A 283 125.14 -77.68 -67.55
C VAL A 283 125.91 -77.94 -68.84
N ALA A 284 125.69 -77.14 -69.90
CA ALA A 284 126.45 -77.26 -71.14
C ALA A 284 127.96 -76.97 -70.95
N GLU A 285 128.34 -75.94 -70.19
CA GLU A 285 129.73 -75.66 -69.81
C GLU A 285 130.38 -76.79 -69.01
N ILE A 286 129.62 -77.41 -68.10
CA ILE A 286 130.07 -78.60 -67.37
C ILE A 286 130.21 -79.78 -68.34
N GLU A 287 129.25 -80.03 -69.22
CA GLU A 287 129.34 -81.09 -70.22
C GLU A 287 130.45 -80.88 -71.26
N THR A 288 130.82 -79.63 -71.59
CA THR A 288 132.00 -79.37 -72.43
C THR A 288 133.26 -79.61 -71.65
N ARG A 289 133.38 -79.17 -70.38
CA ARG A 289 134.55 -79.52 -69.54
C ARG A 289 134.69 -81.02 -69.32
N TRP A 290 133.61 -81.75 -69.02
CA TRP A 290 133.62 -83.21 -68.90
C TRP A 290 133.79 -83.94 -70.23
N ARG A 291 133.66 -83.26 -71.38
CA ARG A 291 134.10 -83.74 -72.69
C ARG A 291 135.58 -83.44 -72.88
N GLU A 292 136.05 -82.22 -72.64
CA GLU A 292 137.45 -81.80 -72.75
C GLU A 292 138.37 -82.59 -71.81
N GLU A 293 137.97 -82.84 -70.56
CA GLU A 293 138.69 -83.68 -69.59
C GLU A 293 138.70 -85.15 -70.05
N ARG A 294 137.57 -85.68 -70.52
CA ARG A 294 137.46 -87.06 -71.04
C ARG A 294 138.27 -87.24 -72.31
N ASP A 295 138.25 -86.27 -73.22
CA ASP A 295 138.96 -86.30 -74.48
C ASP A 295 140.46 -86.02 -74.25
N SER A 296 140.83 -85.21 -73.25
CA SER A 296 142.21 -85.07 -72.78
C SER A 296 142.72 -86.34 -72.10
N GLU A 297 141.87 -87.06 -71.35
CA GLU A 297 142.22 -88.34 -70.73
C GLU A 297 142.27 -89.48 -71.76
N ILE A 298 141.36 -89.50 -72.74
CA ILE A 298 141.42 -90.35 -73.92
C ILE A 298 142.68 -90.03 -74.73
N GLU A 299 143.07 -88.77 -74.88
CA GLU A 299 144.28 -88.39 -75.61
C GLU A 299 145.55 -88.63 -74.78
N ARG A 300 145.50 -88.58 -73.44
CA ARG A 300 146.57 -89.01 -72.52
C ARG A 300 146.76 -90.52 -72.60
N VAL A 301 145.67 -91.28 -72.59
CA VAL A 301 145.67 -92.74 -72.77
C VAL A 301 146.08 -93.11 -74.19
N ARG A 302 145.65 -92.39 -75.23
CA ARG A 302 146.16 -92.54 -76.61
C ARG A 302 147.63 -92.15 -76.69
N GLN A 303 148.12 -91.16 -75.95
CA GLN A 303 149.54 -90.82 -75.91
C GLN A 303 150.36 -91.91 -75.21
N GLN A 304 149.85 -92.53 -74.14
CA GLN A 304 150.48 -93.72 -73.55
C GLN A 304 150.46 -94.90 -74.52
N TYR A 305 149.30 -95.26 -75.08
CA TYR A 305 149.19 -96.27 -76.15
C TYR A 305 150.02 -95.90 -77.38
N LYS A 306 150.25 -94.62 -77.68
CA LYS A 306 151.08 -94.16 -78.80
C LYS A 306 152.56 -94.21 -78.45
N MET A 307 152.98 -93.98 -77.20
CA MET A 307 154.35 -94.22 -76.76
C MET A 307 154.67 -95.73 -76.77
N GLU A 308 153.73 -96.57 -76.32
CA GLU A 308 153.82 -98.03 -76.42
C GLU A 308 153.80 -98.50 -77.88
N LEU A 309 152.87 -97.97 -78.70
CA LEU A 309 152.79 -98.26 -80.12
C LEU A 309 153.90 -97.60 -80.95
N GLU A 310 154.60 -96.56 -80.49
CA GLU A 310 155.81 -96.03 -81.15
C GLU A 310 157.04 -96.83 -80.69
N GLY A 311 157.04 -97.38 -79.47
CA GLY A 311 157.94 -98.47 -79.08
C GLY A 311 157.77 -99.71 -79.99
N LEU A 312 156.54 -100.06 -80.36
CA LEU A 312 156.24 -101.18 -81.28
C LEU A 312 156.34 -100.81 -82.78
N ARG A 313 156.05 -99.58 -83.19
CA ARG A 313 156.06 -99.11 -84.61
C ARG A 313 157.38 -98.45 -85.01
N SER A 314 158.28 -98.20 -84.07
CA SER A 314 159.73 -98.11 -84.34
C SER A 314 160.26 -99.38 -85.03
N ARG A 315 159.57 -100.52 -84.88
CA ARG A 315 159.82 -101.74 -85.67
C ARG A 315 159.09 -101.84 -87.02
N PHE A 316 158.04 -101.04 -87.29
CA PHE A 316 157.27 -101.11 -88.54
C PHE A 316 156.68 -99.74 -88.94
N ARG A 317 157.30 -99.12 -89.95
CA ARG A 317 157.02 -97.73 -90.38
C ARG A 317 156.82 -97.61 -91.90
N MET A 318 155.58 -97.83 -92.38
CA MET A 318 155.12 -97.43 -93.72
C MET A 318 153.59 -97.18 -93.73
N MET A 319 153.13 -96.16 -94.48
CA MET A 319 151.77 -95.95 -95.05
C MET A 319 150.55 -95.77 -94.08
N THR A 320 149.48 -94.98 -94.32
CA THR A 320 149.22 -93.67 -95.02
C THR A 320 147.74 -93.21 -94.77
N THR A 321 147.43 -91.90 -94.74
CA THR A 321 146.08 -91.23 -95.02
C THR A 321 144.83 -91.57 -94.14
N ALA A 322 143.64 -90.91 -94.20
CA ALA A 322 143.19 -89.49 -94.36
C ALA A 322 141.61 -89.37 -94.20
N SER A 323 140.99 -88.20 -94.47
CA SER A 323 139.54 -87.88 -94.71
C SER A 323 138.71 -87.14 -93.62
N MET A 324 137.46 -86.72 -93.94
CA MET A 324 136.67 -85.57 -93.37
C MET A 324 135.10 -85.71 -93.47
N ASP A 325 134.36 -84.67 -93.03
CA ASP A 325 132.97 -84.21 -93.40
C ASP A 325 131.70 -84.78 -92.64
N LYS A 326 130.76 -83.95 -92.09
CA LYS A 326 129.47 -83.29 -92.56
C LYS A 326 128.16 -84.11 -92.31
N SER A 327 126.90 -83.65 -92.12
CA SER A 327 126.19 -82.33 -91.92
C SER A 327 124.69 -82.51 -91.40
N PRO A 328 123.90 -81.46 -91.02
CA PRO A 328 122.58 -81.51 -90.31
C PRO A 328 121.30 -80.99 -91.07
N SER A 329 120.06 -81.00 -90.46
CA SER A 329 118.81 -80.20 -90.85
C SER A 329 117.55 -80.35 -89.90
N GLU A 330 116.41 -79.68 -90.18
CA GLU A 330 115.23 -79.32 -89.28
C GLU A 330 113.77 -79.71 -89.79
N THR A 331 112.66 -79.21 -89.15
CA THR A 331 111.34 -78.67 -89.72
C THR A 331 109.92 -79.18 -89.21
N SER A 332 108.83 -78.43 -89.56
CA SER A 332 107.34 -78.76 -89.72
C SER A 332 106.24 -78.10 -88.81
N LEU A 333 104.98 -77.93 -89.31
CA LEU A 333 103.78 -77.25 -88.68
C LEU A 333 102.44 -77.43 -89.47
N GLU A 334 101.20 -77.42 -88.89
CA GLU A 334 99.90 -77.53 -89.65
C GLU A 334 98.55 -76.94 -89.05
N LYS A 335 97.32 -77.24 -89.60
CA LYS A 335 96.16 -76.27 -89.78
C LYS A 335 94.69 -76.85 -90.03
N PHE A 336 93.64 -75.98 -90.14
CA PHE A 336 92.25 -76.10 -90.77
C PHE A 336 91.04 -76.67 -89.92
N GLU A 337 89.70 -76.54 -90.16
CA GLU A 337 88.77 -75.90 -91.19
C GLU A 337 87.39 -75.30 -90.64
N ARG A 338 86.16 -75.64 -91.15
CA ARG A 338 84.96 -74.71 -91.20
C ARG A 338 83.50 -75.29 -91.36
N GLY A 339 82.48 -74.46 -91.05
CA GLY A 339 81.01 -74.50 -91.43
C GLY A 339 80.26 -73.21 -90.99
N GLU A 340 78.94 -72.90 -91.12
CA GLU A 340 77.77 -73.31 -91.96
C GLU A 340 76.60 -72.24 -91.85
N PHE A 341 75.42 -72.32 -92.52
CA PHE A 341 74.42 -71.20 -92.60
C PHE A 341 72.87 -71.54 -92.67
N MET A 342 71.99 -70.64 -92.17
CA MET A 342 70.52 -70.58 -92.45
C MET A 342 69.95 -69.14 -92.35
N ASP A 343 68.77 -68.89 -92.95
CA ASP A 343 68.18 -67.54 -93.13
C ASP A 343 67.45 -66.99 -91.89
N LEU A 344 67.73 -65.72 -91.55
CA LEU A 344 67.29 -65.04 -90.32
C LEU A 344 66.23 -63.95 -90.55
N ALA A 345 66.15 -63.36 -91.74
CA ALA A 345 65.46 -62.08 -91.94
C ALA A 345 63.93 -62.15 -91.74
N ALA A 346 63.30 -63.26 -92.16
CA ALA A 346 61.85 -63.44 -92.02
C ALA A 346 61.41 -63.62 -90.55
N HIS A 347 62.25 -64.24 -89.72
CA HIS A 347 61.94 -64.51 -88.31
C HIS A 347 62.02 -63.25 -87.46
N GLU A 348 62.91 -62.32 -87.79
CA GLU A 348 63.06 -61.05 -87.07
C GLU A 348 61.85 -60.13 -87.28
N ILE A 349 61.32 -60.05 -88.51
CA ILE A 349 60.12 -59.26 -88.84
C ILE A 349 58.87 -59.81 -88.12
N ALA A 350 58.74 -61.13 -88.00
CA ALA A 350 57.64 -61.75 -87.26
C ALA A 350 57.71 -61.46 -85.75
N LEU A 351 58.91 -61.56 -85.15
CA LEU A 351 59.12 -61.20 -83.74
C LEU A 351 58.90 -59.70 -83.47
N ALA A 352 59.25 -58.82 -84.42
CA ALA A 352 59.03 -57.38 -84.28
C ALA A 352 57.54 -57.05 -84.17
N LYS A 353 56.71 -57.58 -85.07
CA LYS A 353 55.25 -57.36 -85.03
C LYS A 353 54.60 -57.90 -83.77
N LEU A 354 54.95 -59.12 -83.36
CA LEU A 354 54.39 -59.73 -82.15
C LEU A 354 54.74 -58.93 -80.88
N ARG A 355 55.93 -58.34 -80.83
CA ARG A 355 56.34 -57.42 -79.75
C ARG A 355 55.54 -56.12 -79.79
N GLU A 356 55.28 -55.56 -80.97
CA GLU A 356 54.54 -54.31 -81.16
C GLU A 356 53.04 -54.47 -80.81
N GLU A 357 52.44 -55.61 -81.13
CA GLU A 357 51.08 -55.99 -80.75
C GLU A 357 50.97 -56.18 -79.23
N LEU A 358 51.87 -56.97 -78.62
CA LEU A 358 51.90 -57.22 -77.18
C LEU A 358 52.18 -55.94 -76.36
N LEU A 359 53.01 -55.02 -76.88
CA LEU A 359 53.19 -53.69 -76.27
C LEU A 359 51.91 -52.87 -76.30
N ARG A 360 51.17 -52.82 -77.41
CA ARG A 360 49.86 -52.13 -77.47
C ARG A 360 48.85 -52.72 -76.49
N GLU A 361 48.81 -54.05 -76.37
CA GLU A 361 47.94 -54.72 -75.38
C GLU A 361 48.32 -54.31 -73.95
N LYS A 362 49.62 -54.25 -73.62
CA LYS A 362 50.08 -53.82 -72.29
C LYS A 362 49.88 -52.34 -72.01
N GLU A 363 49.98 -51.47 -73.02
CA GLU A 363 49.63 -50.05 -72.90
C GLU A 363 48.12 -49.87 -72.69
N ALA A 364 47.28 -50.61 -73.42
CA ALA A 364 45.83 -50.59 -73.26
C ALA A 364 45.36 -51.13 -71.89
N GLU A 365 45.96 -52.23 -71.42
CA GLU A 365 45.75 -52.75 -70.05
C GLU A 365 46.15 -51.71 -68.99
N LEU A 366 47.31 -51.04 -69.17
CA LEU A 366 47.81 -50.05 -68.22
C LEU A 366 46.88 -48.83 -68.12
N GLU A 367 46.39 -48.30 -69.24
CA GLU A 367 45.42 -47.19 -69.23
C GLU A 367 44.06 -47.61 -68.67
N ALA A 368 43.59 -48.84 -68.96
CA ALA A 368 42.36 -49.37 -68.35
C ALA A 368 42.47 -49.47 -66.82
N VAL A 369 43.63 -49.94 -66.30
CA VAL A 369 43.90 -50.00 -64.86
C VAL A 369 44.01 -48.61 -64.23
N LYS A 370 44.68 -47.65 -64.89
CA LYS A 370 44.74 -46.25 -64.43
C LYS A 370 43.36 -45.63 -64.32
N LEU A 371 42.52 -45.81 -65.34
CA LEU A 371 41.20 -45.19 -65.41
C LEU A 371 40.25 -45.81 -64.36
N ALA A 372 40.25 -47.14 -64.20
CA ALA A 372 39.50 -47.81 -63.14
C ALA A 372 39.96 -47.40 -61.74
N LEU A 373 41.27 -47.22 -61.51
CA LEU A 373 41.81 -46.72 -60.24
C LEU A 373 41.40 -45.26 -59.97
N GLN A 374 41.38 -44.41 -61.01
CA GLN A 374 40.93 -43.02 -60.92
C GLN A 374 39.42 -42.93 -60.60
N GLU A 375 38.60 -43.79 -61.20
CA GLU A 375 37.18 -43.91 -60.87
C GLU A 375 36.95 -44.38 -59.43
N GLN A 376 37.72 -45.37 -58.94
CA GLN A 376 37.67 -45.81 -57.54
C GLN A 376 38.03 -44.69 -56.56
N PHE A 377 39.08 -43.91 -56.83
CA PHE A 377 39.43 -42.75 -56.00
C PHE A 377 38.33 -41.68 -56.02
N ALA A 378 37.75 -41.37 -57.18
CA ALA A 378 36.66 -40.41 -57.30
C ALA A 378 35.38 -40.88 -56.56
N GLN A 379 35.06 -42.17 -56.61
CA GLN A 379 33.94 -42.74 -55.87
C GLN A 379 34.19 -42.72 -54.36
N ALA A 380 35.37 -43.14 -53.88
CA ALA A 380 35.71 -43.12 -52.46
C ALA A 380 35.68 -41.68 -51.88
N GLN A 381 36.19 -40.69 -52.63
CA GLN A 381 36.12 -39.29 -52.23
C GLN A 381 34.67 -38.77 -52.13
N LYS A 382 33.79 -39.21 -53.03
CA LYS A 382 32.36 -38.87 -53.02
C LYS A 382 31.62 -39.53 -51.85
N GLU A 383 31.93 -40.78 -51.52
CA GLU A 383 31.36 -41.49 -50.39
C GLU A 383 31.79 -40.87 -49.04
N GLU A 384 33.05 -40.46 -48.88
CA GLU A 384 33.48 -39.70 -47.69
C GLU A 384 32.79 -38.34 -47.57
N LEU A 385 32.64 -37.61 -48.68
CA LEU A 385 31.91 -36.34 -48.67
C LEU A 385 30.44 -36.53 -48.25
N GLN A 386 29.79 -37.61 -48.71
CA GLN A 386 28.43 -37.96 -48.31
C GLN A 386 28.35 -38.33 -46.82
N LYS A 387 29.26 -39.15 -46.29
CA LYS A 387 29.33 -39.46 -44.84
C LYS A 387 29.51 -38.21 -44.00
N HIS A 388 30.41 -37.30 -44.40
CA HIS A 388 30.61 -36.02 -43.72
C HIS A 388 29.38 -35.10 -43.79
N GLU A 389 28.64 -35.09 -44.89
CA GLU A 389 27.36 -34.39 -44.97
C GLU A 389 26.29 -34.99 -44.07
N GLU A 390 26.18 -36.31 -44.00
CA GLU A 390 25.21 -37.01 -43.16
C GLU A 390 25.53 -36.84 -41.67
N MET A 391 26.79 -36.97 -41.26
CA MET A 391 27.28 -36.59 -39.92
C MET A 391 26.88 -35.16 -39.57
N ARG A 392 27.09 -34.19 -40.48
CA ARG A 392 26.65 -32.79 -40.28
C ARG A 392 25.12 -32.62 -40.23
N LYS A 393 24.35 -33.49 -40.88
CA LYS A 393 22.87 -33.49 -40.83
C LYS A 393 22.34 -34.15 -39.55
N GLU A 394 23.04 -35.14 -39.01
CA GLU A 394 22.74 -35.78 -37.72
C GLU A 394 23.07 -34.84 -36.56
N GLU A 395 24.28 -34.27 -36.51
CA GLU A 395 24.69 -33.38 -35.42
C GLU A 395 23.83 -32.12 -35.35
N ARG A 396 23.36 -31.59 -36.49
CA ARG A 396 22.34 -30.51 -36.50
C ARG A 396 20.99 -30.94 -35.90
N ARG A 397 20.52 -32.16 -36.18
CA ARG A 397 19.28 -32.69 -35.59
C ARG A 397 19.43 -32.93 -34.10
N ARG A 398 20.59 -33.41 -33.67
CA ARG A 398 20.96 -33.56 -32.26
C ARG A 398 20.98 -32.22 -31.52
N ILE A 399 21.70 -31.22 -32.04
CA ILE A 399 21.78 -29.88 -31.45
C ILE A 399 20.38 -29.25 -31.34
N GLU A 400 19.52 -29.42 -32.34
CA GLU A 400 18.15 -28.87 -32.28
C GLU A 400 17.27 -29.58 -31.24
N ALA A 401 17.41 -30.90 -31.08
CA ALA A 401 16.76 -31.65 -30.00
C ALA A 401 17.28 -31.23 -28.61
N GLU A 402 18.60 -31.06 -28.45
CA GLU A 402 19.21 -30.60 -27.20
C GLU A 402 18.74 -29.18 -26.83
N LYS A 403 18.67 -28.24 -27.79
CA LYS A 403 18.03 -26.93 -27.59
C LYS A 403 16.58 -27.05 -27.13
N GLN A 404 15.79 -27.93 -27.77
CA GLN A 404 14.38 -28.09 -27.44
C GLN A 404 14.18 -28.68 -26.04
N VAL A 405 15.04 -29.58 -25.58
CA VAL A 405 15.06 -30.08 -24.19
C VAL A 405 15.41 -28.94 -23.23
N VAL A 406 16.51 -28.21 -23.47
CA VAL A 406 16.93 -27.07 -22.61
C VAL A 406 15.85 -25.99 -22.53
N PHE A 407 15.19 -25.67 -23.63
CA PHE A 407 14.07 -24.71 -23.67
C PHE A 407 12.87 -25.20 -22.85
N ASN A 408 12.48 -26.46 -22.97
CA ASN A 408 11.39 -27.06 -22.20
C ASN A 408 11.71 -27.11 -20.70
N ASP A 409 12.96 -27.41 -20.32
CA ASP A 409 13.37 -27.46 -18.91
C ASP A 409 13.52 -26.06 -18.30
N ALA A 410 13.96 -25.06 -19.07
CA ALA A 410 13.91 -23.66 -18.66
C ALA A 410 12.47 -23.18 -18.41
N ILE A 411 11.51 -23.56 -19.29
CA ILE A 411 10.08 -23.28 -19.08
C ILE A 411 9.56 -23.96 -17.82
N LYS A 412 9.91 -25.23 -17.55
CA LYS A 412 9.54 -25.91 -16.30
C LYS A 412 10.06 -25.18 -15.07
N SER A 413 11.34 -24.79 -15.05
CA SER A 413 11.92 -24.05 -13.90
C SER A 413 11.18 -22.73 -13.68
N VAL A 414 11.03 -21.90 -14.72
CA VAL A 414 10.32 -20.61 -14.63
C VAL A 414 8.86 -20.78 -14.22
N THR A 415 8.22 -21.92 -14.53
CA THR A 415 6.86 -22.24 -14.09
C THR A 415 6.84 -22.60 -12.61
N GLN A 416 7.74 -23.48 -12.15
CA GLN A 416 7.88 -23.85 -10.74
C GLN A 416 8.26 -22.66 -9.85
N ASP A 417 9.12 -21.75 -10.33
CA ASP A 417 9.50 -20.55 -9.60
C ASP A 417 8.35 -19.54 -9.51
N LYS A 418 7.49 -19.45 -10.55
CA LYS A 418 6.23 -18.69 -10.46
C LYS A 418 5.23 -19.33 -9.50
N GLU A 419 5.11 -20.66 -9.49
CA GLU A 419 4.25 -21.38 -8.56
C GLU A 419 4.69 -21.18 -7.10
N ARG A 420 6.00 -21.22 -6.82
CA ARG A 420 6.59 -20.85 -5.51
C ARG A 420 6.21 -19.43 -5.09
N VAL A 421 6.45 -18.44 -5.96
CA VAL A 421 6.12 -17.03 -5.67
C VAL A 421 4.61 -16.83 -5.45
N ILE A 422 3.76 -17.54 -6.18
CA ILE A 422 2.30 -17.51 -5.97
C ILE A 422 1.94 -18.10 -4.59
N GLU A 423 2.59 -19.17 -4.14
CA GLU A 423 2.33 -19.78 -2.85
C GLU A 423 2.87 -18.94 -1.68
N ASP A 424 4.06 -18.34 -1.81
CA ASP A 424 4.58 -17.36 -0.85
C ASP A 424 3.65 -16.14 -0.72
N LEU A 425 3.10 -15.65 -1.84
CA LEU A 425 2.12 -14.56 -1.84
C LEU A 425 0.78 -14.98 -1.21
N ARG A 426 0.32 -16.23 -1.42
CA ARG A 426 -0.87 -16.78 -0.74
C ARG A 426 -0.67 -16.83 0.78
N LEU A 427 0.45 -17.41 1.24
CA LEU A 427 0.83 -17.43 2.66
C LEU A 427 0.94 -16.01 3.24
N ARG A 428 1.47 -15.05 2.48
CA ARG A 428 1.53 -13.66 2.93
C ARG A 428 0.16 -13.01 3.04
N VAL A 429 -0.75 -13.28 2.10
CA VAL A 429 -2.15 -12.83 2.18
C VAL A 429 -2.87 -13.48 3.36
N GLU A 430 -2.71 -14.79 3.57
CA GLU A 430 -3.31 -15.51 4.70
C GLU A 430 -2.87 -14.90 6.03
N LEU A 431 -1.56 -14.73 6.25
CA LEU A 431 -1.01 -14.08 7.45
C LEU A 431 -1.57 -12.66 7.68
N LEU A 432 -1.72 -11.86 6.61
CA LEU A 432 -2.29 -10.52 6.70
C LEU A 432 -3.81 -10.53 6.96
N THR A 433 -4.56 -11.49 6.41
CA THR A 433 -5.97 -11.67 6.76
C THR A 433 -6.12 -12.08 8.23
N ASP A 434 -5.28 -12.98 8.72
CA ASP A 434 -5.29 -13.46 10.10
C ASP A 434 -4.86 -12.35 11.10
N GLU A 435 -3.95 -11.46 10.70
CA GLU A 435 -3.56 -10.26 11.46
C GLU A 435 -4.64 -9.16 11.46
N THR A 436 -5.25 -8.86 10.31
CA THR A 436 -6.39 -7.92 10.25
C THR A 436 -7.63 -8.44 10.98
N GLU A 437 -7.85 -9.76 11.04
CA GLU A 437 -8.94 -10.31 11.85
C GLU A 437 -8.64 -10.23 13.36
N LYS A 438 -7.39 -10.48 13.80
CA LYS A 438 -6.97 -10.25 15.19
C LYS A 438 -7.16 -8.78 15.59
N LEU A 439 -6.76 -7.83 14.74
CA LEU A 439 -7.00 -6.40 14.96
C LEU A 439 -8.49 -6.06 15.01
N ARG A 440 -9.31 -6.65 14.13
CA ARG A 440 -10.78 -6.47 14.14
C ARG A 440 -11.42 -7.02 15.42
N ARG A 441 -10.98 -8.19 15.91
CA ARG A 441 -11.41 -8.76 17.20
C ARG A 441 -10.99 -7.87 18.38
N LEU A 442 -9.76 -7.34 18.39
CA LEU A 442 -9.29 -6.40 19.42
C LEU A 442 -10.09 -5.08 19.41
N MET A 443 -10.36 -4.51 18.24
CA MET A 443 -11.23 -3.32 18.12
C MET A 443 -12.66 -3.58 18.59
N HIS A 444 -13.22 -4.76 18.27
CA HIS A 444 -14.55 -5.14 18.74
C HIS A 444 -14.60 -5.27 20.26
N ASN A 445 -13.63 -5.98 20.86
CA ASN A 445 -13.51 -6.12 22.31
C ASN A 445 -13.34 -4.77 23.01
N ALA A 446 -12.48 -3.88 22.49
CA ALA A 446 -12.30 -2.54 23.05
C ALA A 446 -13.58 -1.68 22.93
N ALA A 447 -14.35 -1.85 21.85
CA ALA A 447 -15.65 -1.18 21.69
C ALA A 447 -16.71 -1.72 22.67
N THR A 448 -16.75 -3.04 22.92
CA THR A 448 -17.65 -3.62 23.93
C THR A 448 -17.22 -3.24 25.35
N GLU A 449 -15.93 -3.28 25.68
CA GLU A 449 -15.41 -2.86 26.99
C GLU A 449 -15.68 -1.36 27.25
N SER A 450 -15.56 -0.50 26.24
CA SER A 450 -15.94 0.91 26.32
C SER A 450 -17.45 1.10 26.50
N SER A 451 -18.27 0.34 25.77
CA SER A 451 -19.73 0.34 25.92
C SER A 451 -20.17 -0.12 27.31
N ASP A 452 -19.55 -1.18 27.86
CA ASP A 452 -19.85 -1.70 29.20
C ASP A 452 -19.39 -0.74 30.31
N GLN A 453 -18.27 -0.04 30.12
CA GLN A 453 -17.84 1.04 31.02
C GLN A 453 -18.84 2.21 31.01
N ILE A 454 -19.33 2.62 29.83
CA ILE A 454 -20.35 3.68 29.69
C ILE A 454 -21.68 3.25 30.31
N MET A 455 -22.13 2.02 30.06
CA MET A 455 -23.31 1.42 30.71
C MET A 455 -23.18 1.38 32.23
N THR A 456 -22.02 0.99 32.75
CA THR A 456 -21.76 0.93 34.19
C THR A 456 -21.72 2.32 34.83
N ALA A 457 -21.11 3.30 34.17
CA ALA A 457 -21.11 4.69 34.62
C ALA A 457 -22.53 5.28 34.64
N LEU A 458 -23.31 5.08 33.56
CA LEU A 458 -24.71 5.51 33.50
C LEU A 458 -25.56 4.81 34.56
N ALA A 459 -25.32 3.53 34.88
CA ALA A 459 -26.02 2.82 35.94
C ALA A 459 -25.72 3.43 37.33
N THR A 460 -24.45 3.73 37.63
CA THR A 460 -24.08 4.35 38.92
C THR A 460 -24.56 5.80 39.04
N GLU A 461 -24.56 6.57 37.95
CA GLU A 461 -25.13 7.93 37.92
C GLU A 461 -26.65 7.91 38.11
N ASN A 462 -27.38 7.04 37.42
CA ASN A 462 -28.82 6.88 37.61
C ASN A 462 -29.16 6.44 39.05
N GLN A 463 -28.35 5.57 39.66
CA GLN A 463 -28.53 5.19 41.06
C GLN A 463 -28.27 6.38 42.02
N SER A 464 -27.20 7.15 41.80
CA SER A 464 -26.91 8.37 42.57
C SER A 464 -28.01 9.43 42.45
N LEU A 465 -28.55 9.64 41.24
CA LEU A 465 -29.69 10.52 40.99
C LEU A 465 -30.95 10.02 41.69
N LYS A 466 -31.20 8.71 41.72
CA LYS A 466 -32.34 8.11 42.43
C LYS A 466 -32.24 8.29 43.95
N GLU A 467 -31.06 8.09 44.54
CA GLU A 467 -30.79 8.33 45.96
C GLU A 467 -30.93 9.82 46.32
N ARG A 468 -30.55 10.73 45.40
CA ARG A 468 -30.80 12.18 45.51
C ARG A 468 -32.30 12.53 45.44
N CYS A 469 -33.04 11.96 44.51
CA CYS A 469 -34.50 12.14 44.44
C CYS A 469 -35.17 11.65 45.72
N GLU A 470 -34.81 10.48 46.24
CA GLU A 470 -35.34 9.97 47.49
C GLU A 470 -35.02 10.84 48.71
N THR A 471 -33.82 11.44 48.77
CA THR A 471 -33.46 12.35 49.88
C THR A 471 -34.20 13.68 49.78
N LEU A 472 -34.28 14.28 48.59
CA LEU A 472 -35.11 15.47 48.34
C LEU A 472 -36.59 15.21 48.66
N GLN A 473 -37.11 14.01 48.37
CA GLN A 473 -38.50 13.65 48.65
C GLN A 473 -38.75 13.46 50.16
N LYS A 474 -37.77 12.93 50.91
CA LYS A 474 -37.77 12.91 52.39
C LYS A 474 -37.71 14.32 52.97
N ASP A 475 -36.99 15.24 52.31
CA ASP A 475 -36.84 16.63 52.74
C ASP A 475 -38.07 17.49 52.43
N ILE A 476 -38.77 17.26 51.31
CA ILE A 476 -40.08 17.85 51.03
C ILE A 476 -41.07 17.47 52.14
N VAL A 477 -41.20 16.17 52.46
CA VAL A 477 -42.10 15.70 53.53
C VAL A 477 -41.69 16.28 54.91
N ARG A 478 -40.39 16.46 55.16
CA ARG A 478 -39.88 17.12 56.38
C ARG A 478 -40.33 18.59 56.45
N LEU A 479 -40.08 19.35 55.38
CA LEU A 479 -40.42 20.78 55.27
C LEU A 479 -41.93 21.01 55.27
N GLU A 480 -42.72 20.12 54.66
CA GLU A 480 -44.19 20.15 54.74
C GLU A 480 -44.66 19.97 56.19
N ASN A 481 -44.08 19.04 56.95
CA ASN A 481 -44.39 18.85 58.37
C ASN A 481 -43.93 20.03 59.25
N GLU A 482 -42.78 20.62 58.96
CA GLU A 482 -42.29 21.83 59.64
C GLU A 482 -43.16 23.05 59.33
N LEU A 483 -43.61 23.21 58.09
CA LEU A 483 -44.55 24.25 57.66
C LEU A 483 -45.96 24.02 58.23
N LEU A 484 -46.38 22.77 58.42
CA LEU A 484 -47.62 22.43 59.15
C LEU A 484 -47.51 22.78 60.64
N ARG A 485 -46.34 22.58 61.26
CA ARG A 485 -46.05 22.99 62.63
C ARG A 485 -46.01 24.51 62.77
N ALA A 486 -45.35 25.21 61.84
CA ALA A 486 -45.31 26.66 61.79
C ALA A 486 -46.72 27.27 61.65
N LYS A 487 -47.55 26.74 60.75
CA LYS A 487 -48.97 27.15 60.60
C LYS A 487 -49.83 26.87 61.84
N ARG A 488 -49.48 25.87 62.65
CA ARG A 488 -50.14 25.61 63.95
C ARG A 488 -49.65 26.56 65.05
N PHE A 489 -48.40 27.02 64.99
CA PHE A 489 -47.86 28.03 65.91
C PHE A 489 -48.39 29.43 65.59
N SER A 490 -48.47 29.80 64.31
CA SER A 490 -48.93 31.12 63.83
C SER A 490 -50.43 31.39 63.98
N PHE A 491 -51.17 30.53 64.69
CA PHE A 491 -52.59 30.72 65.00
C PHE A 491 -52.84 31.02 66.50
N VAL A 492 -51.79 30.99 67.33
CA VAL A 492 -51.93 31.03 68.81
C VAL A 492 -51.27 32.25 69.45
N THR A 493 -50.51 33.07 68.70
CA THR A 493 -49.91 34.32 69.20
C THR A 493 -50.58 35.58 68.65
N GLU A 494 -50.78 36.53 69.55
CA GLU A 494 -51.48 37.81 69.43
C GLU A 494 -50.93 38.73 68.31
N ARG A 495 -51.72 39.62 67.69
CA ARG A 495 -52.32 40.87 68.25
C ARG A 495 -51.25 41.79 68.86
N GLN A 496 -51.25 43.06 68.42
CA GLN A 496 -50.37 44.16 68.85
C GLN A 496 -48.86 43.99 68.61
N HIS A 497 -48.34 44.67 67.57
CA HIS A 497 -47.62 45.93 67.81
C HIS A 497 -47.44 46.71 66.49
N ASP A 498 -47.76 48.01 66.49
CA ASP A 498 -47.26 48.94 65.47
C ASP A 498 -45.85 49.41 65.84
N LEU A 499 -44.94 49.58 64.87
CA LEU A 499 -44.08 50.77 64.72
C LEU A 499 -42.98 50.61 63.64
N SER A 500 -43.03 51.55 62.70
CA SER A 500 -41.93 52.15 61.94
C SER A 500 -40.48 51.91 62.43
N MET A 501 -39.60 51.53 61.50
CA MET A 501 -38.35 52.26 61.22
C MET A 501 -37.97 52.19 59.73
N SER A 502 -37.17 53.15 59.27
CA SER A 502 -36.72 53.33 57.87
C SER A 502 -35.23 53.71 57.81
N PHE A 503 -34.66 53.82 56.59
CA PHE A 503 -33.26 54.21 56.29
C PHE A 503 -32.21 53.15 56.74
N THR A 504 -31.04 52.93 56.10
CA THR A 504 -30.27 53.56 54.99
C THR A 504 -29.61 52.45 54.14
N ASP A 505 -29.66 52.45 52.80
CA ASP A 505 -28.69 53.05 51.84
C ASP A 505 -27.54 52.10 51.39
N ALA A 506 -26.77 52.50 50.38
CA ALA A 506 -25.54 51.92 49.82
C ALA A 506 -25.64 50.62 48.98
N GLY A 507 -25.77 50.79 47.66
CA GLY A 507 -25.07 49.92 46.68
C GLY A 507 -23.55 50.19 46.70
N PRO A 508 -22.72 49.28 46.18
CA PRO A 508 -22.55 49.10 44.72
C PRO A 508 -22.88 47.66 44.26
N ALA A 509 -23.36 47.42 43.04
CA ALA A 509 -22.66 47.62 41.77
C ALA A 509 -21.29 46.88 41.69
N GLY A 510 -21.29 45.58 41.99
CA GLY A 510 -20.20 44.65 41.66
C GLY A 510 -20.65 43.67 40.59
N ALA A 511 -20.41 43.99 39.31
CA ALA A 511 -20.91 43.20 38.20
C ALA A 511 -20.30 41.78 38.18
N ALA A 512 -21.15 40.76 38.05
CA ALA A 512 -20.71 39.49 37.48
C ALA A 512 -20.19 39.77 36.06
N GLY A 513 -18.95 39.37 35.77
CA GLY A 513 -18.30 39.60 34.49
C GLY A 513 -18.39 38.40 33.55
N PRO A 514 -19.41 38.31 32.68
CA PRO A 514 -19.24 37.62 31.40
C PRO A 514 -18.32 38.44 30.49
N ILE A 515 -17.96 37.89 29.34
CA ILE A 515 -17.16 38.57 28.31
C ILE A 515 -15.73 38.89 28.80
N THR A 516 -14.93 37.84 28.97
CA THR A 516 -13.63 37.87 28.28
C THR A 516 -13.92 38.03 26.78
N SER A 517 -13.26 38.99 26.14
CA SER A 517 -13.48 39.37 24.75
C SER A 517 -13.33 38.17 23.82
N SER A 518 -14.40 37.84 23.08
CA SER A 518 -14.34 36.82 22.03
C SER A 518 -13.24 37.13 21.00
N GLU A 519 -12.95 38.42 20.79
CA GLU A 519 -11.90 38.88 19.90
C GLU A 519 -10.48 38.53 20.37
N ASP A 520 -10.17 38.59 21.66
CA ASP A 520 -8.80 38.30 22.12
C ASP A 520 -8.56 36.80 22.25
N VAL A 521 -9.61 36.01 22.56
CA VAL A 521 -9.57 34.55 22.38
C VAL A 521 -9.37 34.20 20.90
N LYS A 522 -10.09 34.86 19.97
CA LYS A 522 -9.93 34.65 18.52
C LYS A 522 -8.55 35.07 18.01
N LYS A 523 -7.99 36.21 18.47
CA LYS A 523 -6.62 36.64 18.12
C LYS A 523 -5.59 35.63 18.60
N LEU A 524 -5.67 35.19 19.87
CA LEU A 524 -4.73 34.19 20.41
C LEU A 524 -4.89 32.83 19.73
N GLN A 525 -6.10 32.43 19.33
CA GLN A 525 -6.33 31.23 18.52
C GLN A 525 -5.77 31.38 17.10
N GLN A 526 -5.99 32.53 16.44
CA GLN A 526 -5.50 32.81 15.09
C GLN A 526 -3.97 32.94 15.06
N GLU A 527 -3.35 33.56 16.07
CA GLU A 527 -1.90 33.64 16.23
C GLU A 527 -1.30 32.24 16.51
N ASN A 528 -1.94 31.42 17.35
CA ASN A 528 -1.56 30.01 17.51
C ASN A 528 -1.71 29.21 16.20
N GLN A 529 -2.76 29.48 15.41
CA GLN A 529 -2.99 28.81 14.14
C GLN A 529 -1.94 29.24 13.09
N GLU A 530 -1.63 30.53 12.97
CA GLU A 530 -0.58 31.03 12.10
C GLU A 530 0.82 30.53 12.52
N LEU A 531 1.11 30.48 13.82
CA LEU A 531 2.35 29.90 14.33
C LEU A 531 2.42 28.40 14.01
N ARG A 532 1.34 27.64 14.19
CA ARG A 532 1.24 26.22 13.79
C ARG A 532 1.42 26.01 12.29
N ASP A 533 0.84 26.86 11.45
CA ASP A 533 1.00 26.80 10.00
C ASP A 533 2.42 27.14 9.55
N LYS A 534 3.06 28.15 10.17
CA LYS A 534 4.47 28.52 9.93
C LYS A 534 5.42 27.41 10.43
N LEU A 535 5.09 26.75 11.54
CA LEU A 535 5.76 25.53 12.02
C LEU A 535 5.64 24.38 11.02
N SER A 536 4.43 24.02 10.64
CA SER A 536 4.14 22.89 9.75
C SER A 536 4.83 23.07 8.40
N ARG A 537 4.65 24.23 7.75
CA ARG A 537 5.25 24.51 6.43
C ARG A 537 6.79 24.55 6.45
N SER A 538 7.42 24.82 7.59
CA SER A 538 8.89 24.84 7.69
C SER A 538 9.50 23.49 8.08
N ALA A 539 8.85 22.71 8.95
CA ALA A 539 9.28 21.36 9.30
C ALA A 539 9.01 20.37 8.17
N THR A 540 7.78 20.34 7.63
CA THR A 540 7.37 19.38 6.59
C THR A 540 8.15 19.59 5.29
N SER A 541 8.40 20.84 4.88
CA SER A 541 9.25 21.18 3.72
C SER A 541 10.69 20.63 3.81
N LEU A 542 11.23 20.38 5.01
CA LEU A 542 12.55 19.77 5.18
C LEU A 542 12.51 18.23 5.13
N VAL A 543 11.37 17.64 5.51
CA VAL A 543 11.10 16.19 5.39
C VAL A 543 10.79 15.83 3.92
N GLU A 544 9.90 16.57 3.26
CA GLU A 544 9.53 16.41 1.83
C GLU A 544 10.75 16.52 0.89
N ARG A 545 11.72 17.37 1.23
CA ARG A 545 12.99 17.51 0.49
C ARG A 545 14.03 16.43 0.82
N GLY A 546 13.68 15.42 1.62
CA GLY A 546 14.58 14.33 2.02
C GLY A 546 15.76 14.78 2.91
N LYS A 547 15.75 16.00 3.44
CA LYS A 547 16.87 16.56 4.21
C LYS A 547 16.87 16.16 5.69
N ILE A 548 15.77 15.58 6.17
CA ILE A 548 15.61 15.06 7.53
C ILE A 548 15.07 13.63 7.41
N SER A 549 15.69 12.67 8.09
CA SER A 549 15.15 11.31 8.16
C SER A 549 14.02 11.22 9.20
N ILE A 550 12.92 10.61 8.79
CA ILE A 550 11.80 10.17 9.64
C ILE A 550 11.69 8.64 9.71
N HIS A 551 12.44 7.90 8.91
CA HIS A 551 12.41 6.43 8.86
C HIS A 551 13.59 5.79 9.62
N SER A 552 14.71 6.52 9.70
CA SER A 552 15.97 6.07 10.29
C SER A 552 16.52 7.09 11.29
N CYS A 553 17.35 6.57 12.20
CA CYS A 553 18.14 7.36 13.14
C CYS A 553 19.52 6.71 13.26
N GLN A 554 20.37 6.91 12.27
CA GLN A 554 21.75 6.44 12.16
C GLN A 554 22.73 7.62 12.39
N PRO A 555 23.96 7.36 12.87
CA PRO A 555 24.98 8.40 12.96
C PRO A 555 25.22 9.12 11.62
N GLY A 556 25.24 10.45 11.64
CA GLY A 556 25.39 11.32 10.48
C GLY A 556 24.09 11.72 9.79
N GLU A 557 22.93 11.14 10.16
CA GLU A 557 21.62 11.59 9.66
C GLU A 557 21.14 12.84 10.41
N ALA A 558 20.48 13.75 9.69
CA ALA A 558 19.72 14.84 10.30
C ALA A 558 18.32 14.35 10.68
N VAL A 559 17.87 14.64 11.90
CA VAL A 559 16.59 14.17 12.45
C VAL A 559 15.83 15.31 13.14
N LEU A 560 14.51 15.16 13.22
CA LEU A 560 13.63 16.07 13.95
C LEU A 560 13.49 15.61 15.40
N LEU A 561 13.92 16.46 16.34
CA LEU A 561 13.67 16.30 17.77
C LEU A 561 12.40 17.07 18.15
N VAL A 562 11.52 16.44 18.92
CA VAL A 562 10.24 16.98 19.40
C VAL A 562 10.16 16.77 20.91
N TRP A 563 9.58 17.72 21.64
CA TRP A 563 9.30 17.56 23.07
C TRP A 563 8.15 16.57 23.30
N ASP A 564 8.27 15.68 24.30
CA ASP A 564 7.26 14.70 24.66
C ASP A 564 6.80 14.92 26.11
N ASP A 565 5.58 15.45 26.28
CA ASP A 565 4.99 15.80 27.58
C ASP A 565 4.67 14.58 28.47
N ILE A 566 4.50 13.39 27.88
CA ILE A 566 4.27 12.15 28.65
C ILE A 566 5.57 11.78 29.37
N HIS A 567 6.68 11.80 28.62
CA HIS A 567 7.98 11.32 29.07
C HIS A 567 8.89 12.41 29.67
N LEU A 568 8.52 13.70 29.53
CA LEU A 568 9.31 14.90 29.93
C LEU A 568 10.76 14.86 29.42
N HIS A 569 10.87 14.54 28.13
CA HIS A 569 12.11 14.37 27.40
C HIS A 569 11.90 14.74 25.93
N TYR A 570 12.92 15.29 25.28
CA TYR A 570 12.95 15.33 23.82
C TYR A 570 13.12 13.92 23.27
N ARG A 571 12.42 13.63 22.17
CA ARG A 571 12.50 12.38 21.40
C ARG A 571 12.76 12.68 19.93
N VAL A 572 13.34 11.72 19.22
CA VAL A 572 13.35 11.73 17.75
C VAL A 572 11.95 11.40 17.25
N LEU A 573 11.46 12.15 16.26
CA LEU A 573 10.27 11.77 15.51
C LEU A 573 10.66 10.70 14.48
N LEU A 574 10.15 9.49 14.64
CA LEU A 574 10.30 8.40 13.69
C LEU A 574 8.94 7.76 13.40
N GLU A 575 8.71 7.42 12.14
CA GLU A 575 7.56 6.69 11.64
C GLU A 575 7.90 5.20 11.50
N GLY A 576 6.91 4.32 11.71
CA GLY A 576 7.06 2.86 11.60
C GLY A 576 7.97 2.17 12.65
N ASN A 577 8.68 2.91 13.51
CA ASN A 577 9.62 2.33 14.47
C ASN A 577 8.97 1.99 15.82
N PRO A 578 9.01 0.72 16.29
CA PRO A 578 8.38 0.31 17.55
C PRO A 578 9.15 0.73 18.82
N HIS A 579 10.35 1.31 18.68
CA HIS A 579 11.17 1.75 19.82
C HIS A 579 11.20 3.27 19.95
N LEU A 580 10.95 3.77 21.17
CA LEU A 580 11.14 5.18 21.51
C LEU A 580 12.63 5.55 21.41
N HIS A 581 12.92 6.76 20.94
CA HIS A 581 14.29 7.27 20.73
C HIS A 581 14.46 8.59 21.51
N PHE A 582 14.94 8.51 22.76
CA PHE A 582 15.07 9.67 23.65
C PHE A 582 16.42 10.39 23.51
N LEU A 583 16.40 11.72 23.54
CA LEU A 583 17.60 12.55 23.53
C LEU A 583 18.43 12.37 24.81
N HIS A 584 19.74 12.18 24.65
CA HIS A 584 20.72 12.12 25.72
C HIS A 584 20.81 13.46 26.47
N THR A 585 20.91 13.45 27.81
CA THR A 585 20.95 14.68 28.65
C THR A 585 22.01 15.67 28.17
N ASP A 586 23.21 15.17 27.88
CA ASP A 586 24.38 15.96 27.48
C ASP A 586 24.19 16.68 26.12
N ALA A 587 23.19 16.29 25.32
CA ALA A 587 22.85 16.96 24.06
C ALA A 587 22.00 18.22 24.25
N TYR A 588 21.38 18.41 25.43
CA TYR A 588 20.45 19.52 25.68
C TYR A 588 21.15 20.87 25.59
N VAL A 589 22.29 21.04 26.27
CA VAL A 589 23.05 22.30 26.29
C VAL A 589 23.60 22.66 24.89
N PRO A 590 24.27 21.75 24.15
CA PRO A 590 24.68 22.03 22.76
C PRO A 590 23.55 22.41 21.81
N LEU A 591 22.34 21.86 22.00
CA LEU A 591 21.17 22.15 21.16
C LEU A 591 20.34 23.38 21.62
N GLY A 592 20.72 24.03 22.72
CA GLY A 592 19.95 25.14 23.30
C GLY A 592 18.59 24.72 23.86
N LEU A 593 18.48 23.49 24.37
CA LEU A 593 17.25 22.90 24.88
C LEU A 593 17.26 22.86 26.42
N SER A 594 16.10 23.12 27.03
CA SER A 594 15.89 22.98 28.48
C SER A 594 14.81 21.94 28.80
N LYS A 595 14.91 21.37 30.00
CA LYS A 595 13.86 20.57 30.67
C LYS A 595 12.97 21.38 31.60
N GLU A 596 13.27 22.66 31.78
CA GLU A 596 12.47 23.60 32.58
C GLU A 596 11.68 24.52 31.63
N PRO A 597 10.42 24.89 31.93
CA PRO A 597 9.63 25.74 31.05
C PRO A 597 10.20 27.17 30.96
N PRO A 598 10.14 27.84 29.80
CA PRO A 598 9.55 27.38 28.54
C PRO A 598 10.47 26.42 27.75
N HIS A 599 9.93 25.28 27.33
CA HIS A 599 10.63 24.36 26.42
C HIS A 599 10.50 24.83 24.96
N LYS A 600 11.47 24.46 24.12
CA LYS A 600 11.37 24.62 22.67
C LYS A 600 10.62 23.41 22.12
N MET A 601 9.48 23.58 21.45
CA MET A 601 8.64 22.42 21.07
C MET A 601 9.34 21.43 20.12
N TYR A 602 10.26 21.90 19.28
CA TYR A 602 11.00 21.06 18.32
C TYR A 602 12.35 21.69 17.90
N CYS A 603 13.28 20.88 17.40
CA CYS A 603 14.48 21.35 16.69
C CYS A 603 15.08 20.27 15.77
N THR A 604 15.87 20.68 14.79
CA THR A 604 16.65 19.78 13.92
C THR A 604 18.05 19.53 14.48
N ALA A 605 18.53 18.28 14.42
CA ALA A 605 19.85 17.89 14.94
C ALA A 605 20.50 16.79 14.09
N GLU A 606 21.83 16.77 14.02
CA GLU A 606 22.60 15.68 13.38
C GLU A 606 22.92 14.61 14.44
N VAL A 607 22.56 13.35 14.18
CA VAL A 607 22.77 12.22 15.09
C VAL A 607 24.26 11.91 15.18
N VAL A 608 24.80 11.87 16.39
CA VAL A 608 26.21 11.54 16.67
C VAL A 608 26.35 10.05 17.00
N SER A 609 25.47 9.51 17.84
CA SER A 609 25.44 8.09 18.19
C SER A 609 24.09 7.67 18.74
N LYS A 610 23.84 6.36 18.82
CA LYS A 610 22.69 5.78 19.53
C LYS A 610 23.11 4.58 20.36
N GLU A 611 22.44 4.41 21.49
CA GLU A 611 22.66 3.31 22.43
C GLU A 611 21.34 2.59 22.69
N PHE A 612 21.31 1.26 22.63
CA PHE A 612 20.13 0.50 22.98
C PHE A 612 20.03 0.31 24.49
N CYS A 613 18.89 0.69 25.06
CA CYS A 613 18.63 0.76 26.49
C CYS A 613 17.40 -0.10 26.86
N GLN A 614 17.34 -0.53 28.12
CA GLN A 614 16.16 -1.19 28.69
C GLN A 614 15.87 -0.66 30.10
N ALA A 615 14.60 -0.37 30.38
CA ALA A 615 14.15 0.10 31.68
C ALA A 615 14.24 -1.01 32.74
N LYS A 616 15.11 -0.83 33.75
CA LYS A 616 15.31 -1.80 34.85
C LYS A 616 14.38 -1.57 36.05
N LYS A 617 13.72 -0.41 36.11
CA LYS A 617 12.78 0.02 37.16
C LYS A 617 11.57 0.67 36.50
N ASP A 618 10.40 0.51 37.10
CA ASP A 618 9.15 1.14 36.67
C ASP A 618 9.23 2.66 36.84
N GLU A 619 9.60 3.12 38.03
CA GLU A 619 10.04 4.50 38.25
C GLU A 619 11.45 4.70 37.65
N ASN A 620 11.51 5.33 36.48
CA ASN A 620 12.75 5.77 35.85
C ASN A 620 12.58 7.14 35.18
N ARG A 621 13.71 7.81 34.92
CA ARG A 621 13.75 9.20 34.40
C ARG A 621 13.09 9.43 33.04
N PHE A 622 12.76 8.36 32.31
CA PHE A 622 12.09 8.42 31.00
C PHE A 622 10.60 8.06 31.10
N ARG A 623 10.06 7.76 32.30
CA ARG A 623 8.65 7.43 32.56
C ARG A 623 8.05 6.24 31.78
N VAL A 624 8.90 5.39 31.20
CA VAL A 624 8.46 4.15 30.51
C VAL A 624 8.34 2.98 31.50
N PRO A 625 7.44 1.99 31.27
CA PRO A 625 7.35 0.79 32.13
C PRO A 625 8.66 -0.02 32.20
N LYS A 626 8.84 -0.80 33.27
CA LYS A 626 9.98 -1.73 33.38
C LYS A 626 9.94 -2.78 32.26
N GLY A 627 11.11 -3.15 31.77
CA GLY A 627 11.28 -4.05 30.63
C GLY A 627 11.20 -3.35 29.28
N THR A 628 10.65 -2.14 29.17
CA THR A 628 10.59 -1.37 27.91
C THR A 628 11.99 -1.16 27.33
N LYS A 629 12.14 -1.48 26.04
CA LYS A 629 13.37 -1.31 25.25
C LYS A 629 13.25 -0.04 24.41
N PHE A 630 14.26 0.83 24.47
CA PHE A 630 14.29 2.13 23.82
C PHE A 630 15.71 2.51 23.43
N TYR A 631 15.89 3.49 22.55
CA TYR A 631 17.19 4.06 22.21
C TYR A 631 17.44 5.36 22.98
N ARG A 632 18.70 5.56 23.40
CA ARG A 632 19.22 6.85 23.87
C ARG A 632 20.09 7.42 22.74
N VAL A 633 19.74 8.60 22.24
CA VAL A 633 20.33 9.21 21.04
C VAL A 633 21.17 10.42 21.45
N MET A 634 22.45 10.41 21.06
CA MET A 634 23.33 11.58 21.16
C MET A 634 23.24 12.37 19.86
N ALA A 635 23.06 13.69 19.95
CA ALA A 635 22.91 14.57 18.79
C ALA A 635 23.57 15.93 19.01
N LYS A 636 23.88 16.62 17.92
CA LYS A 636 24.48 17.97 17.88
C LYS A 636 23.65 18.90 16.97
N PRO A 637 23.81 20.24 17.04
CA PRO A 637 23.20 21.16 16.08
C PRO A 637 23.44 20.74 14.63
N TRP A 638 22.44 20.96 13.77
CA TRP A 638 22.51 20.68 12.35
C TRP A 638 22.69 21.95 11.54
N ASP A 639 23.88 22.17 11.00
CA ASP A 639 24.19 23.29 10.11
C ASP A 639 23.77 22.97 8.67
N SER A 640 22.68 23.60 8.23
CA SER A 640 22.06 23.38 6.91
C SER A 640 23.04 23.63 5.74
N GLU A 641 23.97 24.58 5.88
CA GLU A 641 24.96 24.90 4.84
C GLU A 641 25.97 23.78 4.60
N ASP A 642 26.36 23.05 5.65
CA ASP A 642 27.44 22.04 5.56
C ASP A 642 26.97 20.76 4.84
N SER A 643 25.67 20.43 4.93
CA SER A 643 25.06 19.34 4.16
C SER A 643 25.28 19.48 2.65
N SER A 644 25.11 20.71 2.13
CA SER A 644 25.23 21.05 0.71
C SER A 644 26.65 20.85 0.14
N ARG A 645 27.65 20.63 0.99
CA ARG A 645 29.04 20.32 0.59
C ARG A 645 29.40 18.84 0.68
N ARG A 646 28.60 18.01 1.34
CA ARG A 646 28.89 16.58 1.55
C ARG A 646 28.38 15.70 0.41
N ASP A 647 27.24 16.05 -0.20
CA ASP A 647 26.62 15.22 -1.25
C ASP A 647 27.46 15.19 -2.54
N GLY A 648 27.97 16.35 -2.98
CA GLY A 648 28.90 16.48 -4.11
C GLY A 648 30.29 15.87 -3.91
N LYS A 649 30.46 14.99 -2.90
CA LYS A 649 31.70 14.25 -2.64
C LYS A 649 31.51 12.73 -2.57
N LYS A 650 30.28 12.23 -2.44
CA LYS A 650 29.99 10.77 -2.33
C LYS A 650 30.13 10.02 -3.66
N GLU A 651 29.81 10.64 -4.80
CA GLU A 651 29.96 10.01 -6.12
C GLU A 651 31.42 9.69 -6.49
N SER A 652 32.39 10.36 -5.86
CA SER A 652 33.82 10.22 -6.18
C SER A 652 34.56 9.08 -5.45
N GLN A 653 33.87 8.25 -4.64
CA GLN A 653 34.51 7.20 -3.82
C GLN A 653 33.79 5.83 -3.83
N GLN A 654 33.34 5.38 -5.02
CA GLN A 654 33.05 3.96 -5.28
C GLN A 654 33.81 3.43 -6.50
N ALA A 655 35.14 3.43 -6.40
CA ALA A 655 36.04 2.74 -7.33
C ALA A 655 36.98 1.82 -6.52
N SER A 656 36.70 0.52 -6.52
CA SER A 656 37.44 -0.48 -5.77
C SER A 656 38.77 -0.84 -6.43
N PRO A 657 39.89 -0.91 -5.70
CA PRO A 657 41.09 -1.59 -6.17
C PRO A 657 40.95 -3.11 -5.91
N THR A 658 40.72 -3.89 -6.96
CA THR A 658 40.72 -5.35 -6.88
C THR A 658 42.15 -5.90 -6.80
N GLN A 659 42.35 -6.90 -5.93
CA GLN A 659 43.42 -7.91 -6.02
C GLN A 659 42.78 -9.29 -5.88
#